data_AF-A0A522URF9-F1
#
_entry.id   AF-A0A522URF9-F1
#
_cell.length_a   1.000
_cell.length_b   1.000
_cell.length_c   1.000
_cell.angle_alpha   90.00
_cell.angle_beta   90.00
_cell.angle_gamma   90.00
#
_symmetry.space_group_name_H-M   'P 1'
#
loop_
_entity.id
_entity.type
_entity.pdbx_description
1 polymer ?
#
loop_
_entity_poly.entity_id
_entity_poly.type
_entity_poly.pdbx_seq_one_letter_code
_entity_poly.pdbx_strand_id
1 'polypeptide(L)'
;MQKKWKRMRAGISFPGAMTLLVMSFILSVTLLGSVSLAAPDPVLLRQASPPSLKLVPIPEPANLAEYVINKPAAIALGKALFWDMQVGSDGIQACASCHFHAGADRRAKNQLGPGLNAGDTTFQSRGPNATLAASDFPFHQRANPDFQNSPIVRNTNDIASSMGVFLSDFVDITPGSPLDQTSVLFDTVFNVGGINTRRVEPRNAPTAINAIFTFANFWDGRANNIFNGVNPFGPEDLNAKIWANNGGLLQQVSTIGLNNSSLASQAVGPPGSEFEMSARNRPFQKIGKKMLSLPALAKQKVSPTDSVLGPIAAPGKGLTTTYPLLIQQAFNAKYWNSTDIIIFNSGVPAVLPDPGRPLTTDEFTQMEANFSLFFGLAVQLYEATLVSDETPFDRFASGDNNALTEQQLRGLETFLNQGKCINCHGGAEFTNASVTAARFLNNGNHGLFEQVPQVQNTVIYDEGYYNIGLIPTTEDLGRGGTAPFINSLTGSSFPLSFISLAVLQNQGLLPFPTPQLSTSFPADFIRPSANGRFKASSLRNVELTGPYFHNGGAATLEEAVDFYTRGGNFPHVNIVDLDPEIAEIVLLQNAPERNAEVVAFMKALTDERVRQEMAPFDHPQLFVPNGHPGDNLGLTCVAGANACDSLLPVPAVGSGGRPAAGLPPLQPFLGVNPVPQKIGVAANGTWYIDVDGNSSWDGTPADQVYSFGAGLVNAIPVTGDWNGSGTTKIGVYSDGLWYLDLNGNGIWDGTPTDALFTFGGGLVNAVPVTGDWNGSGSAKIGIYSDGTWYLDLNGNGIWDGTPTDTLYTFGGGLVNAVPVAGDWNGSGTAKIGIYGDGTWYLDLNGNGIWDGTPIDALYSFGGGLVNAVPAVGDWTGSGTAKIGVYSDGTWYLDLNGNGAFDGIPTDDIYTFGVGFPGATPVTGTW
;
A
#
# COMPACT_ATOMS: atom_id res chain seq x y z
N MET A 1 30.58 9.21 60.88
CA MET A 1 31.37 10.09 61.77
C MET A 1 32.05 11.17 60.92
N GLN A 2 31.79 12.43 61.28
CA GLN A 2 32.59 13.65 61.11
C GLN A 2 32.91 14.27 59.72
N LYS A 3 32.17 15.37 59.47
CA LYS A 3 32.63 16.76 59.21
C LYS A 3 33.23 17.16 57.84
N LYS A 4 32.41 17.96 57.13
CA LYS A 4 32.76 19.13 56.30
C LYS A 4 33.84 20.01 56.97
N TRP A 5 34.58 20.83 56.21
CA TRP A 5 34.59 22.31 56.34
C TRP A 5 35.35 23.00 55.16
N LYS A 6 34.70 24.08 54.69
CA LYS A 6 35.08 25.23 53.83
C LYS A 6 36.38 25.94 54.31
N ARG A 7 37.10 26.86 53.65
CA ARG A 7 36.93 27.82 52.51
C ARG A 7 38.28 28.59 52.33
N MET A 8 38.56 29.10 51.11
CA MET A 8 39.11 30.45 50.72
C MET A 8 40.39 31.00 51.41
N ARG A 9 41.33 31.76 50.80
CA ARG A 9 41.38 32.64 49.60
C ARG A 9 42.83 33.15 49.42
N ALA A 10 43.19 33.52 48.18
CA ALA A 10 44.09 34.60 47.71
C ALA A 10 44.95 34.07 46.54
N GLY A 11 44.96 34.60 45.31
CA GLY A 11 44.53 35.90 44.83
C GLY A 11 45.71 36.59 44.12
N ILE A 12 45.91 36.31 42.83
CA ILE A 12 46.67 37.17 41.91
C ILE A 12 45.89 37.25 40.59
N SER A 13 45.61 38.49 40.18
CA SER A 13 44.90 38.98 38.98
C SER A 13 45.91 39.39 37.90
N PHE A 14 45.74 39.08 36.61
CA PHE A 14 45.14 39.87 35.49
C PHE A 14 45.83 39.37 34.19
N PRO A 15 45.44 39.72 32.92
CA PRO A 15 44.19 40.25 32.37
C PRO A 15 43.68 39.44 31.14
N GLY A 16 42.56 39.87 30.54
CA GLY A 16 41.94 39.25 29.37
C GLY A 16 42.44 39.72 27.99
N ALA A 17 42.13 38.90 26.99
CA ALA A 17 41.89 39.13 25.56
C ALA A 17 41.77 37.71 24.96
N MET A 18 40.63 37.23 24.48
CA MET A 18 39.96 37.59 23.23
C MET A 18 40.90 37.49 22.02
N THR A 19 40.44 36.72 21.03
CA THR A 19 40.86 36.63 19.60
C THR A 19 41.75 35.44 19.16
N LEU A 20 41.27 34.77 18.09
CA LEU A 20 41.94 33.89 17.11
C LEU A 20 42.19 32.40 17.44
N LEU A 21 41.22 31.54 17.05
CA LEU A 21 41.47 30.47 16.07
C LEU A 21 40.17 30.12 15.32
N VAL A 22 39.75 31.04 14.46
CA VAL A 22 38.90 30.80 13.29
C VAL A 22 39.74 31.21 12.08
N MET A 23 40.14 30.26 11.25
CA MET A 23 40.27 30.35 9.79
C MET A 23 41.11 29.17 9.26
N SER A 24 40.45 28.18 8.67
CA SER A 24 40.63 27.80 7.25
C SER A 24 40.00 26.42 7.03
N PHE A 25 38.74 26.40 6.58
CA PHE A 25 38.34 25.69 5.36
C PHE A 25 36.91 26.09 5.00
N ILE A 26 36.78 27.33 4.52
CA ILE A 26 35.75 27.71 3.55
C ILE A 26 36.50 28.46 2.45
N LEU A 27 36.60 27.85 1.26
CA LEU A 27 36.60 28.60 0.01
C LEU A 27 36.00 27.76 -1.11
N SER A 28 34.91 28.31 -1.67
CA SER A 28 34.49 28.27 -3.07
C SER A 28 34.07 26.94 -3.72
N VAL A 29 32.74 26.81 -3.81
CA VAL A 29 31.97 26.27 -4.94
C VAL A 29 32.67 26.51 -6.29
N THR A 30 32.91 25.44 -7.04
CA THR A 30 32.75 25.28 -8.51
C THR A 30 33.46 24.01 -8.98
N LEU A 31 32.79 22.87 -8.87
CA LEU A 31 32.82 21.78 -9.85
C LEU A 31 31.70 20.80 -9.47
N LEU A 32 30.51 21.02 -10.02
CA LEU A 32 29.47 20.00 -10.10
C LEU A 32 29.95 19.01 -11.16
N GLY A 33 30.63 17.97 -10.70
CA GLY A 33 31.03 16.81 -11.49
C GLY A 33 30.76 15.59 -10.63
N SER A 34 29.73 14.85 -11.02
CA SER A 34 29.40 13.46 -10.68
C SER A 34 30.53 12.68 -9.99
N VAL A 35 30.55 12.71 -8.65
CA VAL A 35 31.26 11.70 -7.86
C VAL A 35 30.28 10.54 -7.73
N SER A 36 30.49 9.49 -8.53
CA SER A 36 29.88 8.18 -8.27
C SER A 36 30.29 7.76 -6.86
N LEU A 37 29.39 7.92 -5.88
CA LEU A 37 29.57 7.37 -4.55
C LEU A 37 29.54 5.86 -4.69
N ALA A 38 30.66 5.20 -4.36
CA ALA A 38 30.68 3.74 -4.27
C ALA A 38 29.50 3.26 -3.40
N ALA A 39 28.87 2.14 -3.77
CA ALA A 39 27.77 1.58 -3.01
C ALA A 39 28.17 1.39 -1.53
N PRO A 40 27.26 1.66 -0.57
CA PRO A 40 27.55 1.50 0.86
C PRO A 40 28.02 0.06 1.14
N ASP A 41 28.97 -0.11 2.07
CA ASP A 41 29.38 -1.45 2.50
C ASP A 41 28.17 -2.17 3.13
N PRO A 42 27.69 -3.28 2.53
CA PRO A 42 26.48 -3.96 2.99
C PRO A 42 26.63 -4.51 4.41
N VAL A 43 27.84 -4.86 4.84
CA VAL A 43 28.09 -5.39 6.20
C VAL A 43 27.92 -4.28 7.24
N LEU A 44 28.51 -3.12 7.01
CA LEU A 44 28.42 -1.98 7.93
C LEU A 44 26.98 -1.44 7.97
N LEU A 45 26.34 -1.33 6.81
CA LEU A 45 24.96 -0.85 6.74
C LEU A 45 23.99 -1.81 7.45
N ARG A 46 24.17 -3.13 7.30
CA ARG A 46 23.40 -4.14 8.03
C ARG A 46 23.56 -4.01 9.54
N GLN A 47 24.77 -3.72 10.04
CA GLN A 47 25.02 -3.53 11.47
C GLN A 47 24.32 -2.28 12.04
N ALA A 48 24.12 -1.26 11.21
CA ALA A 48 23.38 -0.05 11.57
C ALA A 48 21.86 -0.18 11.36
N SER A 49 21.40 -1.23 10.66
CA SER A 49 20.00 -1.45 10.29
C SER A 49 19.21 -2.16 11.40
N PRO A 50 17.87 -2.02 11.42
CA PRO A 50 17.02 -2.85 12.26
C PRO A 50 17.21 -4.36 12.01
N PRO A 51 16.94 -5.22 13.02
CA PRO A 51 16.96 -6.65 12.82
C PRO A 51 15.80 -7.12 11.91
N SER A 52 15.89 -8.36 11.43
CA SER A 52 14.77 -8.99 10.72
C SER A 52 13.55 -9.17 11.63
N LEU A 53 12.35 -9.07 11.04
CA LEU A 53 11.09 -9.34 11.75
C LEU A 53 10.99 -10.77 12.25
N LYS A 54 11.73 -11.71 11.66
CA LYS A 54 11.82 -13.12 12.12
C LYS A 54 12.24 -13.25 13.58
N LEU A 55 12.91 -12.23 14.14
CA LEU A 55 13.37 -12.22 15.53
C LEU A 55 12.34 -11.61 16.51
N VAL A 56 11.26 -11.02 16.00
CA VAL A 56 10.22 -10.40 16.84
C VAL A 56 9.14 -11.42 17.19
N PRO A 57 8.91 -11.72 18.47
CA PRO A 57 7.84 -12.63 18.86
C PRO A 57 6.48 -11.98 18.62
N ILE A 58 5.53 -12.78 18.12
CA ILE A 58 4.13 -12.35 17.96
C ILE A 58 3.54 -11.98 19.34
N PRO A 59 3.02 -10.76 19.52
CA PRO A 59 2.39 -10.36 20.78
C PRO A 59 1.15 -11.20 21.11
N GLU A 60 1.14 -11.82 22.29
CA GLU A 60 -0.02 -12.59 22.78
C GLU A 60 -0.47 -12.16 24.17
N PRO A 61 -1.78 -12.29 24.50
CA PRO A 61 -2.30 -12.03 25.84
C PRO A 61 -1.84 -13.11 26.82
N ALA A 62 -1.32 -12.72 27.98
CA ALA A 62 -0.81 -13.66 28.99
C ALA A 62 -1.89 -14.62 29.54
N ASN A 63 -3.15 -14.19 29.57
CA ASN A 63 -4.31 -14.95 30.04
C ASN A 63 -5.16 -15.53 28.90
N LEU A 64 -4.64 -15.61 27.67
CA LEU A 64 -5.38 -16.12 26.50
C LEU A 64 -5.98 -17.52 26.75
N ALA A 65 -5.25 -18.39 27.44
CA ALA A 65 -5.66 -19.77 27.74
C ALA A 65 -6.90 -19.88 28.65
N GLU A 66 -7.31 -18.79 29.35
CA GLU A 66 -8.59 -18.78 30.08
C GLU A 66 -9.78 -18.86 29.10
N TYR A 67 -9.65 -18.26 27.92
CA TYR A 67 -10.71 -18.08 26.95
C TYR A 67 -10.59 -19.07 25.79
N VAL A 68 -9.40 -19.21 25.20
CA VAL A 68 -9.13 -20.04 24.03
C VAL A 68 -8.45 -21.34 24.47
N ILE A 69 -9.13 -22.46 24.27
CA ILE A 69 -8.65 -23.81 24.62
C ILE A 69 -8.05 -24.56 23.42
N ASN A 70 -8.36 -24.12 22.20
CA ASN A 70 -7.83 -24.69 20.97
C ASN A 70 -7.54 -23.56 19.95
N LYS A 71 -6.27 -23.14 19.88
CA LYS A 71 -5.82 -22.03 19.04
C LYS A 71 -6.01 -22.30 17.53
N PRO A 72 -5.66 -23.49 16.97
CA PRO A 72 -5.98 -23.80 15.57
C PRO A 72 -7.47 -23.65 15.20
N ALA A 73 -8.39 -24.11 16.06
CA ALA A 73 -9.82 -23.94 15.82
C ALA A 73 -10.24 -22.46 15.87
N ALA A 74 -9.65 -21.67 16.77
CA ALA A 74 -9.89 -20.23 16.85
C ALA A 74 -9.36 -19.48 15.62
N ILE A 75 -8.20 -19.88 15.08
CA ILE A 75 -7.64 -19.32 13.83
C ILE A 75 -8.56 -19.66 12.65
N ALA A 76 -9.04 -20.90 12.55
CA ALA A 76 -10.00 -21.28 11.50
C ALA A 76 -11.31 -20.49 11.60
N LEU A 77 -11.84 -20.30 12.81
CA LEU A 77 -12.98 -19.44 13.05
C LEU A 77 -12.70 -17.98 12.64
N GLY A 78 -11.53 -17.46 12.97
CA GLY A 78 -11.10 -16.10 12.65
C GLY A 78 -11.01 -15.86 11.15
N LYS A 79 -10.32 -16.76 10.43
CA LYS A 79 -10.24 -16.70 8.96
C LYS A 79 -11.63 -16.79 8.35
N ALA A 80 -12.48 -17.69 8.83
CA ALA A 80 -13.85 -17.81 8.33
C ALA A 80 -14.65 -16.52 8.56
N LEU A 81 -14.57 -15.88 9.73
CA LEU A 81 -15.31 -14.65 10.03
C LEU A 81 -14.77 -13.41 9.28
N PHE A 82 -13.44 -13.27 9.16
CA PHE A 82 -12.81 -12.16 8.47
C PHE A 82 -13.22 -12.07 6.99
N TRP A 83 -13.40 -13.23 6.36
CA TRP A 83 -13.77 -13.36 4.94
C TRP A 83 -15.28 -13.51 4.70
N ASP A 84 -16.12 -13.62 5.74
CA ASP A 84 -17.55 -13.86 5.54
C ASP A 84 -18.36 -12.60 5.23
N MET A 85 -18.75 -12.43 3.95
CA MET A 85 -19.69 -11.43 3.44
C MET A 85 -21.03 -11.40 4.20
N GLN A 86 -21.41 -12.51 4.85
CA GLN A 86 -22.64 -12.59 5.63
C GLN A 86 -22.57 -11.79 6.95
N VAL A 87 -21.38 -11.37 7.40
CA VAL A 87 -21.21 -10.55 8.61
C VAL A 87 -21.87 -9.18 8.42
N GLY A 88 -21.65 -8.53 7.26
CA GLY A 88 -22.26 -7.25 6.92
C GLY A 88 -23.78 -7.28 6.95
N SER A 89 -24.41 -6.13 7.17
CA SER A 89 -25.88 -6.01 7.22
C SER A 89 -26.53 -6.30 5.86
N ASP A 90 -25.84 -5.95 4.77
CA ASP A 90 -26.26 -6.17 3.39
C ASP A 90 -25.88 -7.56 2.84
N GLY A 91 -25.26 -8.41 3.67
CA GLY A 91 -24.78 -9.73 3.28
C GLY A 91 -23.74 -9.71 2.16
N ILE A 92 -23.13 -8.57 1.85
CA ILE A 92 -22.09 -8.40 0.82
C ILE A 92 -20.77 -7.99 1.47
N GLN A 93 -20.79 -7.10 2.45
CA GLN A 93 -19.57 -6.58 3.07
C GLN A 93 -18.96 -7.56 4.09
N ALA A 94 -17.66 -7.85 3.93
CA ALA A 94 -16.81 -8.56 4.90
C ALA A 94 -15.66 -7.65 5.36
N CYS A 95 -14.91 -8.03 6.41
CA CYS A 95 -13.65 -7.34 6.75
C CYS A 95 -12.71 -7.35 5.53
N ALA A 96 -12.58 -8.50 4.88
CA ALA A 96 -11.78 -8.67 3.67
C ALA A 96 -12.23 -7.76 2.50
N SER A 97 -13.45 -7.23 2.47
CA SER A 97 -13.90 -6.35 1.36
C SER A 97 -13.10 -5.05 1.26
N CYS A 98 -12.52 -4.57 2.36
CA CYS A 98 -11.63 -3.42 2.41
C CYS A 98 -10.15 -3.82 2.61
N HIS A 99 -9.85 -5.12 2.70
CA HIS A 99 -8.53 -5.64 3.06
C HIS A 99 -8.08 -6.82 2.16
N PHE A 100 -8.61 -6.90 0.93
CA PHE A 100 -8.37 -8.05 0.03
C PHE A 100 -7.06 -7.95 -0.77
N HIS A 101 -6.41 -6.78 -0.83
CA HIS A 101 -5.20 -6.57 -1.63
C HIS A 101 -4.01 -6.26 -0.73
N ALA A 102 -3.13 -7.23 -0.47
CA ALA A 102 -2.04 -7.10 0.50
C ALA A 102 -2.51 -6.58 1.88
N GLY A 103 -3.72 -6.98 2.29
CA GLY A 103 -4.37 -6.52 3.51
C GLY A 103 -4.99 -5.11 3.43
N ALA A 104 -4.97 -4.43 2.29
CA ALA A 104 -5.48 -3.07 2.08
C ALA A 104 -6.54 -3.03 0.95
N ASP A 105 -6.98 -1.82 0.60
CA ASP A 105 -7.94 -1.56 -0.47
C ASP A 105 -7.30 -0.80 -1.63
N ARG A 106 -7.24 -1.43 -2.80
CA ARG A 106 -6.67 -0.83 -4.01
C ARG A 106 -7.72 -0.20 -4.93
N ARG A 107 -9.01 -0.31 -4.61
CA ARG A 107 -10.08 0.12 -5.52
C ARG A 107 -9.91 1.61 -5.83
N ALA A 108 -10.38 2.04 -7.00
CA ALA A 108 -10.40 3.45 -7.40
C ALA A 108 -11.82 3.98 -7.69
N LYS A 109 -12.79 3.07 -7.83
CA LYS A 109 -14.19 3.41 -8.11
C LYS A 109 -14.99 3.56 -6.83
N ASN A 110 -15.70 4.69 -6.69
CA ASN A 110 -16.48 5.04 -5.50
C ASN A 110 -15.64 4.98 -4.22
N GLN A 111 -14.44 5.58 -4.25
CA GLN A 111 -13.50 5.58 -3.12
C GLN A 111 -13.25 6.99 -2.58
N LEU A 112 -14.06 7.98 -2.96
CA LEU A 112 -13.89 9.35 -2.49
C LEU A 112 -14.97 9.67 -1.45
N GLY A 113 -14.56 10.27 -0.34
CA GLY A 113 -15.44 10.92 0.64
C GLY A 113 -15.01 12.37 0.86
N PRO A 114 -15.92 13.28 1.22
CA PRO A 114 -15.52 14.64 1.59
C PRO A 114 -14.85 14.65 2.97
N GLY A 115 -14.32 15.79 3.41
CA GLY A 115 -13.70 15.98 4.73
C GLY A 115 -14.65 15.85 5.94
N LEU A 116 -15.32 14.70 6.09
CA LEU A 116 -16.40 14.47 7.07
C LEU A 116 -15.96 14.69 8.52
N ASN A 117 -14.71 14.37 8.87
CA ASN A 117 -14.17 14.60 10.21
C ASN A 117 -14.06 16.11 10.55
N ALA A 118 -13.96 16.96 9.53
CA ALA A 118 -14.03 18.42 9.65
C ALA A 118 -15.46 18.96 9.64
N GLY A 119 -16.47 18.08 9.52
CA GLY A 119 -17.86 18.45 9.26
C GLY A 119 -18.13 18.90 7.82
N ASP A 120 -17.18 18.69 6.89
CA ASP A 120 -17.36 18.99 5.47
C ASP A 120 -18.15 17.86 4.79
N THR A 121 -19.21 18.24 4.10
CA THR A 121 -20.10 17.34 3.35
C THR A 121 -20.06 17.60 1.85
N THR A 122 -19.16 18.47 1.40
CA THR A 122 -19.03 18.88 0.00
C THR A 122 -17.78 18.24 -0.61
N PHE A 123 -17.97 17.54 -1.73
CA PHE A 123 -16.86 17.01 -2.51
C PHE A 123 -16.16 18.13 -3.28
N GLN A 124 -14.83 18.18 -3.21
CA GLN A 124 -14.03 19.26 -3.81
C GLN A 124 -13.28 18.83 -5.08
N SER A 125 -12.97 17.54 -5.22
CA SER A 125 -12.27 16.96 -6.37
C SER A 125 -13.27 16.35 -7.38
N ARG A 126 -13.97 15.29 -6.98
CA ARG A 126 -15.00 14.59 -7.79
C ARG A 126 -16.17 14.17 -6.92
N GLY A 127 -17.31 13.80 -7.51
CA GLY A 127 -18.47 13.38 -6.74
C GLY A 127 -18.45 11.89 -6.32
N PRO A 128 -19.48 11.44 -5.57
CA PRO A 128 -19.71 10.03 -5.28
C PRO A 128 -19.71 9.19 -6.57
N ASN A 129 -19.26 7.94 -6.48
CA ASN A 129 -19.13 7.01 -7.61
C ASN A 129 -18.17 7.45 -8.73
N ALA A 130 -17.31 8.44 -8.52
CA ALA A 130 -16.22 8.73 -9.44
C ALA A 130 -15.20 7.57 -9.51
N THR A 131 -14.49 7.47 -10.63
CA THR A 131 -13.30 6.63 -10.77
C THR A 131 -12.08 7.53 -10.61
N LEU A 132 -11.24 7.28 -9.62
CA LEU A 132 -10.00 8.01 -9.43
C LEU A 132 -8.95 7.56 -10.46
N ALA A 133 -8.20 8.52 -11.00
CA ALA A 133 -7.06 8.31 -11.89
C ALA A 133 -5.80 8.95 -11.30
N ALA A 134 -4.62 8.63 -11.84
CA ALA A 134 -3.35 9.19 -11.36
C ALA A 134 -3.35 10.74 -11.39
N SER A 135 -4.00 11.33 -12.39
CA SER A 135 -4.17 12.78 -12.51
C SER A 135 -4.95 13.42 -11.37
N ASP A 136 -5.71 12.65 -10.58
CA ASP A 136 -6.45 13.15 -9.40
C ASP A 136 -5.54 13.28 -8.17
N PHE A 137 -4.30 12.79 -8.24
CA PHE A 137 -3.29 12.85 -7.19
C PHE A 137 -2.10 13.75 -7.58
N PRO A 138 -1.39 14.30 -6.59
CA PRO A 138 -1.73 14.29 -5.17
C PRO A 138 -2.88 15.25 -4.85
N PHE A 139 -3.59 15.02 -3.75
CA PHE A 139 -4.69 15.88 -3.28
C PHE A 139 -4.23 17.28 -2.87
N HIS A 140 -2.99 17.39 -2.39
CA HIS A 140 -2.29 18.65 -2.21
C HIS A 140 -1.10 18.71 -3.17
N GLN A 141 -1.24 19.47 -4.24
CA GLN A 141 -0.24 19.56 -5.30
C GLN A 141 0.38 20.95 -5.35
N ARG A 142 1.70 20.99 -5.39
CA ARG A 142 2.50 22.20 -5.63
C ARG A 142 3.06 22.20 -7.05
N ALA A 143 3.33 23.37 -7.61
CA ALA A 143 3.93 23.54 -8.94
C ALA A 143 5.32 22.89 -9.04
N ASN A 144 6.05 22.86 -7.92
CA ASN A 144 7.25 22.05 -7.73
C ASN A 144 7.04 21.28 -6.41
N PRO A 145 7.03 19.94 -6.45
CA PRO A 145 6.68 19.10 -5.30
C PRO A 145 7.75 19.08 -4.19
N ASP A 146 9.01 19.46 -4.48
CA ASP A 146 10.12 19.40 -3.51
C ASP A 146 10.17 20.59 -2.56
N PHE A 147 9.54 21.72 -2.94
CA PHE A 147 9.69 22.98 -2.20
C PHE A 147 8.40 23.42 -1.54
N GLN A 148 8.48 23.66 -0.24
CA GLN A 148 7.33 24.05 0.56
C GLN A 148 6.75 25.42 0.18
N ASN A 149 7.60 26.33 -0.28
CA ASN A 149 7.18 27.67 -0.71
C ASN A 149 6.69 27.71 -2.17
N SER A 150 6.69 26.58 -2.87
CA SER A 150 6.19 26.50 -4.25
C SER A 150 4.68 26.73 -4.29
N PRO A 151 4.15 27.47 -5.30
CA PRO A 151 2.71 27.72 -5.42
C PRO A 151 1.87 26.45 -5.41
N ILE A 152 0.74 26.49 -4.70
CA ILE A 152 -0.24 25.40 -4.71
C ILE A 152 -1.03 25.47 -6.01
N VAL A 153 -1.09 24.36 -6.75
CA VAL A 153 -1.85 24.24 -8.01
C VAL A 153 -3.16 23.49 -7.82
N ARG A 154 -3.23 22.60 -6.82
CA ARG A 154 -4.46 21.92 -6.40
C ARG A 154 -4.43 21.64 -4.90
N ASN A 155 -5.58 21.79 -4.26
CA ASN A 155 -5.78 21.40 -2.87
C ASN A 155 -7.21 20.93 -2.66
N THR A 156 -7.39 19.77 -2.05
CA THR A 156 -8.68 19.24 -1.61
C THR A 156 -8.53 18.59 -0.24
N ASN A 157 -9.58 18.67 0.59
CA ASN A 157 -9.70 17.91 1.84
C ASN A 157 -10.48 16.59 1.66
N ASP A 158 -10.83 16.22 0.43
CA ASP A 158 -11.44 14.93 0.14
C ASP A 158 -10.49 13.80 0.59
N ILE A 159 -11.07 12.64 0.85
CA ILE A 159 -10.39 11.45 1.38
C ILE A 159 -10.57 10.32 0.37
N ALA A 160 -9.47 9.71 -0.07
CA ALA A 160 -9.51 8.45 -0.81
C ALA A 160 -9.50 7.29 0.20
N SER A 161 -10.59 6.52 0.25
CA SER A 161 -10.77 5.41 1.17
C SER A 161 -11.78 4.38 0.67
N SER A 162 -11.92 3.30 1.42
CA SER A 162 -12.85 2.20 1.23
C SER A 162 -14.31 2.62 1.32
N MET A 163 -15.10 2.21 0.34
CA MET A 163 -16.54 2.18 0.50
C MET A 163 -17.01 0.96 1.29
N GLY A 164 -18.04 1.19 2.12
CA GLY A 164 -18.76 0.17 2.86
C GLY A 164 -20.22 0.08 2.41
N VAL A 165 -21.17 0.32 3.31
CA VAL A 165 -22.61 0.06 3.07
C VAL A 165 -23.41 1.30 2.66
N PHE A 166 -24.63 1.09 2.17
CA PHE A 166 -25.62 2.16 2.00
C PHE A 166 -26.19 2.60 3.35
N LEU A 167 -26.55 3.89 3.47
CA LEU A 167 -27.18 4.41 4.67
C LEU A 167 -28.56 3.76 4.91
N SER A 168 -28.72 3.12 6.07
CA SER A 168 -29.98 2.50 6.49
C SER A 168 -30.05 2.36 8.02
N ASP A 169 -31.26 2.29 8.56
CA ASP A 169 -31.51 1.92 9.96
C ASP A 169 -31.70 0.42 10.10
N PHE A 170 -31.07 -0.18 11.10
CA PHE A 170 -31.31 -1.58 11.47
C PHE A 170 -32.73 -1.73 12.06
N VAL A 171 -33.46 -2.74 11.59
CA VAL A 171 -34.79 -3.10 12.13
C VAL A 171 -34.66 -4.38 12.95
N ASP A 172 -34.28 -5.49 12.31
CA ASP A 172 -34.02 -6.77 12.98
C ASP A 172 -33.21 -7.70 12.05
N ILE A 173 -32.93 -8.92 12.49
CA ILE A 173 -32.43 -10.00 11.64
C ILE A 173 -33.58 -10.93 11.19
N THR A 174 -33.34 -11.70 10.14
CA THR A 174 -34.13 -12.89 9.84
C THR A 174 -33.24 -14.12 10.03
N PRO A 175 -33.46 -14.98 11.04
CA PRO A 175 -32.65 -16.18 11.24
C PRO A 175 -32.57 -17.03 9.95
N GLY A 176 -31.36 -17.47 9.59
CA GLY A 176 -31.08 -18.18 8.34
C GLY A 176 -30.95 -17.30 7.09
N SER A 177 -31.13 -15.97 7.19
CA SER A 177 -30.87 -15.01 6.12
C SER A 177 -29.51 -14.33 6.29
N PRO A 178 -28.71 -14.17 5.22
CA PRO A 178 -27.49 -13.37 5.27
C PRO A 178 -27.78 -11.86 5.33
N LEU A 179 -28.97 -11.44 4.88
CA LEU A 179 -29.41 -10.05 4.90
C LEU A 179 -30.11 -9.72 6.21
N ASP A 180 -29.75 -8.58 6.80
CA ASP A 180 -30.52 -7.95 7.86
C ASP A 180 -31.82 -7.34 7.29
N GLN A 181 -32.81 -7.15 8.15
CA GLN A 181 -33.95 -6.29 7.86
C GLN A 181 -33.56 -4.85 8.17
N THR A 182 -33.66 -3.97 7.19
CA THR A 182 -33.26 -2.56 7.31
C THR A 182 -34.32 -1.63 6.72
N SER A 183 -34.30 -0.38 7.17
CA SER A 183 -35.03 0.72 6.55
C SER A 183 -34.04 1.63 5.84
N VAL A 184 -34.09 1.66 4.50
CA VAL A 184 -33.23 2.54 3.70
C VAL A 184 -33.51 4.00 4.01
N LEU A 185 -32.45 4.79 4.15
CA LEU A 185 -32.51 6.24 4.36
C LEU A 185 -31.88 6.95 3.18
N PHE A 186 -32.40 8.12 2.82
CA PHE A 186 -31.74 8.97 1.83
C PHE A 186 -30.43 9.54 2.41
N ASP A 187 -29.33 9.40 1.70
CA ASP A 187 -28.03 9.95 2.05
C ASP A 187 -27.81 11.26 1.29
N THR A 188 -27.77 12.38 2.01
CA THR A 188 -27.61 13.71 1.41
C THR A 188 -26.20 13.96 0.86
N VAL A 189 -25.22 13.16 1.26
CA VAL A 189 -23.81 13.30 0.87
C VAL A 189 -23.47 12.28 -0.22
N PHE A 190 -23.77 11.01 0.03
CA PHE A 190 -23.44 9.90 -0.87
C PHE A 190 -24.63 9.56 -1.76
N ASN A 191 -24.92 10.43 -2.72
CA ASN A 191 -25.91 10.19 -3.76
C ASN A 191 -25.50 10.79 -5.12
N VAL A 192 -26.03 10.21 -6.20
CA VAL A 192 -25.94 10.75 -7.56
C VAL A 192 -27.35 10.91 -8.09
N GLY A 193 -27.77 12.15 -8.35
CA GLY A 193 -29.11 12.46 -8.84
C GLY A 193 -30.25 12.04 -7.89
N GLY A 194 -30.01 12.06 -6.57
CA GLY A 194 -30.99 11.66 -5.56
C GLY A 194 -31.08 10.15 -5.31
N ILE A 195 -30.19 9.35 -5.91
CA ILE A 195 -30.07 7.91 -5.68
C ILE A 195 -28.82 7.65 -4.83
N ASN A 196 -28.97 6.93 -3.73
CA ASN A 196 -27.86 6.66 -2.82
C ASN A 196 -26.77 5.83 -3.48
N THR A 197 -25.52 6.19 -3.21
CA THR A 197 -24.33 5.36 -3.45
C THR A 197 -23.85 4.76 -2.12
N ARG A 198 -22.92 3.80 -2.17
CA ARG A 198 -22.25 3.32 -0.96
C ARG A 198 -21.44 4.45 -0.32
N ARG A 199 -21.46 4.51 1.01
CA ARG A 199 -20.70 5.50 1.79
C ARG A 199 -19.22 5.15 1.79
N VAL A 200 -18.37 6.17 1.84
CA VAL A 200 -16.90 6.04 1.90
C VAL A 200 -16.40 6.49 3.26
N GLU A 201 -15.48 5.73 3.84
CA GLU A 201 -14.86 6.01 5.14
C GLU A 201 -14.12 7.36 5.15
N PRO A 202 -14.10 8.08 6.29
CA PRO A 202 -13.41 9.36 6.42
C PRO A 202 -11.88 9.23 6.58
N ARG A 203 -11.34 8.01 6.57
CA ARG A 203 -9.89 7.73 6.56
C ARG A 203 -9.60 6.51 5.73
N ASN A 204 -8.49 6.51 5.01
CA ASN A 204 -8.00 5.39 4.20
C ASN A 204 -7.82 4.10 5.03
N ALA A 205 -8.16 2.93 4.47
CA ALA A 205 -8.04 1.65 5.14
C ALA A 205 -6.56 1.16 5.14
N PRO A 206 -5.91 0.99 6.32
CA PRO A 206 -4.54 0.50 6.38
C PRO A 206 -4.45 -1.00 6.11
N THR A 207 -3.24 -1.52 5.89
CA THR A 207 -3.03 -2.98 5.77
C THR A 207 -3.32 -3.73 7.08
N ALA A 208 -3.99 -4.89 6.97
CA ALA A 208 -4.18 -5.85 8.06
C ALA A 208 -2.94 -6.76 8.29
N ILE A 209 -2.01 -6.82 7.33
CA ILE A 209 -0.78 -7.63 7.44
C ILE A 209 0.16 -6.97 8.46
N ASN A 210 0.79 -7.78 9.32
CA ASN A 210 1.60 -7.35 10.47
C ASN A 210 0.87 -6.48 11.52
N ALA A 211 -0.44 -6.27 11.41
CA ALA A 211 -1.18 -5.40 12.32
C ALA A 211 -1.14 -5.87 13.78
N ILE A 212 -0.85 -7.16 14.02
CA ILE A 212 -0.66 -7.76 15.35
C ILE A 212 0.47 -7.12 16.15
N PHE A 213 1.47 -6.55 15.48
CA PHE A 213 2.57 -5.87 16.15
C PHE A 213 2.22 -4.47 16.62
N THR A 214 1.08 -3.90 16.22
CA THR A 214 0.66 -2.54 16.60
C THR A 214 0.14 -2.51 18.05
N PHE A 215 0.66 -1.57 18.85
CA PHE A 215 0.24 -1.45 20.25
C PHE A 215 -1.24 -1.04 20.40
N ALA A 216 -1.71 -0.07 19.63
CA ALA A 216 -3.12 0.33 19.56
C ALA A 216 -3.53 0.57 18.10
N ASN A 217 -4.57 -0.13 17.65
CA ASN A 217 -4.97 -0.19 16.24
C ASN A 217 -5.93 0.95 15.85
N PHE A 218 -6.17 1.09 14.53
CA PHE A 218 -6.65 2.30 13.84
C PHE A 218 -5.62 3.43 13.75
N TRP A 219 -5.86 4.40 12.85
CA TRP A 219 -4.99 5.56 12.65
C TRP A 219 -4.86 6.46 13.89
N ASP A 220 -5.91 6.59 14.69
CA ASP A 220 -5.94 7.35 15.95
C ASP A 220 -5.66 6.48 17.19
N GLY A 221 -5.42 5.17 17.00
CA GLY A 221 -5.17 4.22 18.08
C GLY A 221 -6.35 4.02 19.03
N ARG A 222 -7.60 4.27 18.60
CA ARG A 222 -8.79 4.08 19.45
C ARG A 222 -9.09 2.63 19.80
N ALA A 223 -8.54 1.66 19.07
CA ALA A 223 -8.63 0.25 19.44
C ALA A 223 -7.61 -0.05 20.54
N ASN A 224 -8.12 -0.11 21.76
CA ASN A 224 -7.32 -0.19 22.98
C ASN A 224 -6.55 -1.52 23.05
N ASN A 225 -5.31 -1.48 23.52
CA ASN A 225 -4.45 -2.65 23.71
C ASN A 225 -5.02 -3.67 24.72
N ILE A 226 -5.98 -3.26 25.54
CA ILE A 226 -6.67 -4.10 26.51
C ILE A 226 -8.09 -4.38 26.01
N PHE A 227 -8.33 -5.57 25.47
CA PHE A 227 -9.65 -5.94 24.99
C PHE A 227 -10.61 -6.26 26.15
N ASN A 228 -11.80 -5.67 26.12
CA ASN A 228 -12.86 -5.82 27.13
C ASN A 228 -13.90 -6.90 26.77
N GLY A 229 -13.75 -7.58 25.63
CA GLY A 229 -14.69 -8.61 25.15
C GLY A 229 -15.90 -8.10 24.38
N VAL A 230 -16.12 -6.79 24.28
CA VAL A 230 -17.37 -6.19 23.77
C VAL A 230 -17.14 -5.19 22.64
N ASN A 231 -16.19 -4.26 22.80
CA ASN A 231 -16.01 -3.14 21.87
C ASN A 231 -14.54 -2.64 21.82
N PRO A 232 -14.21 -1.69 20.93
CA PRO A 232 -12.82 -1.27 20.72
C PRO A 232 -12.15 -0.52 21.87
N PHE A 233 -12.90 0.05 22.81
CA PHE A 233 -12.37 1.07 23.73
C PHE A 233 -11.83 0.51 25.06
N GLY A 234 -11.87 -0.81 25.24
CA GLY A 234 -11.25 -1.46 26.39
C GLY A 234 -11.81 -0.94 27.73
N PRO A 235 -10.96 -0.56 28.71
CA PRO A 235 -11.38 -0.08 30.02
C PRO A 235 -12.19 1.23 30.04
N GLU A 236 -12.20 2.00 28.95
CA GLU A 236 -12.96 3.26 28.86
C GLU A 236 -14.48 3.02 28.85
N ASP A 237 -14.92 1.83 28.42
CA ASP A 237 -16.30 1.39 28.60
C ASP A 237 -16.45 0.59 29.90
N LEU A 238 -16.91 1.27 30.96
CA LEU A 238 -17.16 0.67 32.27
C LEU A 238 -18.29 -0.38 32.25
N ASN A 239 -19.18 -0.31 31.26
CA ASN A 239 -20.37 -1.16 31.12
C ASN A 239 -20.13 -2.37 30.22
N ALA A 240 -18.96 -2.49 29.58
CA ALA A 240 -18.57 -3.67 28.84
C ALA A 240 -18.49 -4.88 29.79
N LYS A 241 -19.38 -5.86 29.58
CA LYS A 241 -19.48 -7.11 30.35
C LYS A 241 -19.81 -8.27 29.42
N ILE A 242 -19.18 -9.41 29.68
CA ILE A 242 -19.56 -10.71 29.09
C ILE A 242 -20.25 -11.58 30.12
N TRP A 243 -20.81 -12.70 29.68
CA TRP A 243 -21.48 -13.69 30.52
C TRP A 243 -20.61 -14.92 30.76
N ALA A 244 -20.49 -15.36 32.00
CA ALA A 244 -19.84 -16.62 32.38
C ALA A 244 -20.82 -17.55 33.10
N ASN A 245 -20.78 -18.83 32.75
CA ASN A 245 -21.48 -19.89 33.44
C ASN A 245 -20.59 -20.45 34.55
N ASN A 246 -20.95 -20.16 35.81
CA ASN A 246 -20.25 -20.63 36.99
C ASN A 246 -21.09 -21.71 37.68
N GLY A 247 -20.96 -22.97 37.23
CA GLY A 247 -21.64 -24.10 37.85
C GLY A 247 -23.17 -24.11 37.69
N GLY A 248 -23.66 -23.64 36.54
CA GLY A 248 -25.08 -23.55 36.21
C GLY A 248 -25.70 -22.18 36.51
N LEU A 249 -24.94 -21.24 37.09
CA LEU A 249 -25.39 -19.88 37.32
C LEU A 249 -24.72 -18.93 36.33
N LEU A 250 -25.54 -18.32 35.46
CA LEU A 250 -25.08 -17.35 34.49
C LEU A 250 -24.92 -15.96 35.13
N GLN A 251 -23.72 -15.39 35.05
CA GLN A 251 -23.39 -14.10 35.67
C GLN A 251 -22.54 -13.24 34.74
N GLN A 252 -22.67 -11.91 34.87
CA GLN A 252 -21.75 -10.99 34.21
C GLN A 252 -20.37 -11.06 34.86
N VAL A 253 -19.34 -11.12 34.03
CA VAL A 253 -17.94 -11.01 34.46
C VAL A 253 -17.64 -9.55 34.74
N SER A 254 -17.19 -9.24 35.95
CA SER A 254 -16.97 -7.85 36.40
C SER A 254 -15.90 -7.12 35.58
N THR A 255 -14.82 -7.80 35.18
CA THR A 255 -13.74 -7.24 34.37
C THR A 255 -13.12 -8.29 33.45
N ILE A 256 -12.95 -7.95 32.18
CA ILE A 256 -12.03 -8.62 31.26
C ILE A 256 -10.92 -7.63 30.92
N GLY A 257 -9.68 -8.09 30.96
CA GLY A 257 -8.54 -7.33 30.47
C GLY A 257 -7.57 -8.28 29.77
N LEU A 258 -7.69 -8.38 28.45
CA LEU A 258 -6.74 -9.11 27.62
C LEU A 258 -5.75 -8.10 27.04
N ASN A 259 -4.55 -8.01 27.63
CA ASN A 259 -3.47 -7.15 27.12
C ASN A 259 -2.96 -7.67 25.75
N ASN A 260 -2.23 -6.85 25.00
CA ASN A 260 -1.77 -7.21 23.64
C ASN A 260 -2.92 -7.63 22.73
N SER A 261 -4.09 -7.01 22.89
CA SER A 261 -5.32 -7.38 22.16
C SER A 261 -5.97 -6.19 21.46
N SER A 262 -5.16 -5.24 21.00
CA SER A 262 -5.64 -4.13 20.18
C SER A 262 -6.33 -4.60 18.91
N LEU A 263 -5.91 -5.73 18.33
CA LEU A 263 -6.60 -6.33 17.17
C LEU A 263 -7.97 -6.90 17.53
N ALA A 264 -8.14 -7.60 18.65
CA ALA A 264 -9.46 -8.05 19.07
C ALA A 264 -10.40 -6.87 19.36
N SER A 265 -9.86 -5.80 19.96
CA SER A 265 -10.56 -4.52 20.12
C SER A 265 -10.95 -3.92 18.76
N GLN A 266 -10.04 -3.88 17.80
CA GLN A 266 -10.29 -3.34 16.46
C GLN A 266 -11.36 -4.15 15.71
N ALA A 267 -11.26 -5.48 15.74
CA ALA A 267 -12.09 -6.37 14.94
C ALA A 267 -13.60 -6.24 15.26
N VAL A 268 -13.95 -5.85 16.48
CA VAL A 268 -15.36 -5.65 16.89
C VAL A 268 -15.90 -4.24 16.60
N GLY A 269 -15.13 -3.36 15.96
CA GLY A 269 -15.57 -2.03 15.53
C GLY A 269 -16.33 -2.07 14.20
N PRO A 270 -15.69 -2.45 13.08
CA PRO A 270 -16.27 -2.38 11.74
C PRO A 270 -17.62 -3.08 11.57
N PRO A 271 -17.88 -4.27 12.15
CA PRO A 271 -19.19 -4.93 12.05
C PRO A 271 -20.37 -4.13 12.62
N GLY A 272 -20.11 -3.10 13.44
CA GLY A 272 -21.12 -2.18 13.99
C GLY A 272 -21.09 -0.77 13.39
N SER A 273 -20.19 -0.48 12.43
CA SER A 273 -20.05 0.85 11.83
C SER A 273 -21.03 1.06 10.67
N GLU A 274 -21.71 2.21 10.67
CA GLU A 274 -22.68 2.60 9.64
C GLU A 274 -22.06 3.14 8.34
N PHE A 275 -20.74 3.26 8.30
CA PHE A 275 -20.00 3.53 7.08
C PHE A 275 -19.37 2.24 6.53
N GLU A 276 -18.94 1.32 7.40
CA GLU A 276 -18.19 0.12 7.00
C GLU A 276 -19.11 -1.05 6.63
N MET A 277 -19.73 -1.71 7.62
CA MET A 277 -20.35 -3.02 7.44
C MET A 277 -21.79 -3.12 7.94
N SER A 278 -22.34 -2.08 8.57
CA SER A 278 -23.56 -2.20 9.36
C SER A 278 -24.64 -1.20 8.96
N ALA A 279 -25.90 -1.60 9.08
CA ALA A 279 -26.96 -0.62 9.24
C ALA A 279 -26.78 0.09 10.58
N ARG A 280 -27.21 1.35 10.67
CA ARG A 280 -27.10 2.17 11.87
C ARG A 280 -27.84 1.50 13.04
N ASN A 281 -27.25 1.60 14.24
CA ASN A 281 -27.80 1.07 15.50
C ASN A 281 -27.94 -0.46 15.61
N ARG A 282 -27.22 -1.24 14.80
CA ARG A 282 -27.21 -2.71 14.89
C ARG A 282 -26.44 -3.21 16.12
N PRO A 283 -27.08 -3.93 17.06
CA PRO A 283 -26.38 -4.49 18.22
C PRO A 283 -25.49 -5.70 17.85
N PHE A 284 -24.32 -5.83 18.46
CA PHE A 284 -23.38 -6.93 18.16
C PHE A 284 -23.97 -8.33 18.46
N GLN A 285 -24.83 -8.45 19.47
CA GLN A 285 -25.50 -9.70 19.81
C GLN A 285 -26.45 -10.16 18.69
N LYS A 286 -27.04 -9.23 17.93
CA LYS A 286 -27.85 -9.55 16.73
C LYS A 286 -26.97 -10.10 15.61
N ILE A 287 -25.72 -9.60 15.48
CA ILE A 287 -24.72 -10.18 14.56
C ILE A 287 -24.46 -11.63 14.93
N GLY A 288 -24.21 -11.91 16.22
CA GLY A 288 -24.03 -13.28 16.71
C GLY A 288 -25.23 -14.17 16.42
N LYS A 289 -26.44 -13.70 16.76
CA LYS A 289 -27.67 -14.43 16.50
C LYS A 289 -27.88 -14.74 15.02
N LYS A 290 -27.51 -13.82 14.12
CA LYS A 290 -27.52 -14.06 12.67
C LYS A 290 -26.49 -15.10 12.28
N MET A 291 -25.22 -14.85 12.58
CA MET A 291 -24.10 -15.68 12.12
C MET A 291 -24.20 -17.12 12.61
N LEU A 292 -24.62 -17.34 13.87
CA LEU A 292 -24.78 -18.69 14.43
C LEU A 292 -25.95 -19.49 13.81
N SER A 293 -26.86 -18.81 13.09
CA SER A 293 -27.95 -19.45 12.34
C SER A 293 -27.58 -19.79 10.88
N LEU A 294 -26.43 -19.32 10.39
CA LEU A 294 -26.02 -19.44 9.00
C LEU A 294 -24.98 -20.55 8.78
N PRO A 295 -24.95 -21.19 7.60
CA PRO A 295 -23.79 -21.97 7.20
C PRO A 295 -22.56 -21.06 7.03
N ALA A 296 -21.40 -21.50 7.52
CA ALA A 296 -20.18 -20.71 7.47
C ALA A 296 -19.68 -20.54 6.03
N LEU A 297 -19.34 -19.30 5.64
CA LEU A 297 -18.87 -18.94 4.29
C LEU A 297 -19.80 -19.37 3.15
N ALA A 298 -21.12 -19.43 3.38
CA ALA A 298 -22.08 -19.97 2.43
C ALA A 298 -22.09 -19.26 1.05
N LYS A 299 -21.58 -18.03 0.98
CA LYS A 299 -21.53 -17.24 -0.26
C LYS A 299 -20.21 -17.41 -1.04
N GLN A 300 -19.18 -18.00 -0.44
CA GLN A 300 -17.81 -18.04 -0.93
C GLN A 300 -17.35 -19.46 -1.20
N LYS A 301 -16.49 -19.63 -2.20
CA LYS A 301 -15.67 -20.84 -2.36
C LYS A 301 -14.44 -20.77 -1.47
N VAL A 302 -13.98 -21.92 -0.98
CA VAL A 302 -12.71 -22.07 -0.27
C VAL A 302 -11.87 -23.08 -1.04
N SER A 303 -10.59 -22.78 -1.25
CA SER A 303 -9.71 -23.74 -1.91
C SER A 303 -9.54 -24.98 -1.02
N PRO A 304 -9.61 -26.21 -1.55
CA PRO A 304 -9.25 -27.43 -0.79
C PRO A 304 -7.80 -27.42 -0.29
N THR A 305 -6.94 -26.59 -0.89
CA THR A 305 -5.54 -26.39 -0.50
C THR A 305 -5.29 -25.12 0.31
N ASP A 306 -6.35 -24.42 0.76
CA ASP A 306 -6.23 -23.31 1.72
C ASP A 306 -5.49 -23.78 2.99
N SER A 307 -4.53 -22.99 3.46
CA SER A 307 -3.59 -23.38 4.52
C SER A 307 -4.25 -23.60 5.88
N VAL A 308 -5.45 -23.03 6.11
CA VAL A 308 -6.18 -23.10 7.38
C VAL A 308 -7.53 -23.80 7.19
N LEU A 309 -8.30 -23.39 6.19
CA LEU A 309 -9.67 -23.84 5.97
C LEU A 309 -9.77 -25.04 5.02
N GLY A 310 -8.71 -25.39 4.29
CA GLY A 310 -8.70 -26.50 3.33
C GLY A 310 -9.27 -27.81 3.88
N PRO A 311 -8.87 -28.27 5.10
CA PRO A 311 -9.39 -29.50 5.70
C PRO A 311 -10.91 -29.51 5.99
N ILE A 312 -11.54 -28.34 6.06
CA ILE A 312 -12.98 -28.17 6.34
C ILE A 312 -13.72 -27.45 5.21
N ALA A 313 -13.08 -27.28 4.05
CA ALA A 313 -13.70 -26.70 2.87
C ALA A 313 -14.79 -27.63 2.33
N ALA A 314 -15.99 -27.11 2.07
CA ALA A 314 -17.01 -27.90 1.40
C ALA A 314 -16.66 -28.07 -0.10
N PRO A 315 -17.11 -29.15 -0.78
CA PRO A 315 -16.88 -29.33 -2.21
C PRO A 315 -17.41 -28.20 -3.12
N GLY A 316 -18.31 -27.35 -2.60
CA GLY A 316 -18.90 -26.21 -3.29
C GLY A 316 -18.56 -24.89 -2.60
N LYS A 317 -19.58 -24.22 -2.06
CA LYS A 317 -19.42 -23.02 -1.24
C LYS A 317 -19.52 -23.37 0.24
N GLY A 318 -18.86 -22.58 1.08
CA GLY A 318 -18.88 -22.72 2.52
C GLY A 318 -17.97 -23.81 3.08
N LEU A 319 -18.20 -24.12 4.35
CA LEU A 319 -17.43 -25.10 5.12
C LEU A 319 -18.30 -26.32 5.47
N THR A 320 -17.66 -27.44 5.78
CA THR A 320 -18.33 -28.66 6.28
C THR A 320 -18.68 -28.60 7.77
N THR A 321 -18.48 -27.44 8.40
CA THR A 321 -18.73 -27.16 9.83
C THR A 321 -19.57 -25.90 9.99
N THR A 322 -19.99 -25.60 11.22
CA THR A 322 -20.79 -24.41 11.57
C THR A 322 -20.05 -23.52 12.54
N TYR A 323 -20.45 -22.24 12.63
CA TYR A 323 -19.89 -21.32 13.60
C TYR A 323 -20.07 -21.77 15.06
N PRO A 324 -21.23 -22.30 15.50
CA PRO A 324 -21.37 -22.87 16.84
C PRO A 324 -20.35 -23.98 17.12
N LEU A 325 -20.12 -24.90 16.19
CA LEU A 325 -19.16 -25.99 16.38
C LEU A 325 -17.72 -25.47 16.48
N LEU A 326 -17.35 -24.50 15.62
CA LEU A 326 -16.04 -23.86 15.69
C LEU A 326 -15.82 -23.13 17.02
N ILE A 327 -16.83 -22.43 17.54
CA ILE A 327 -16.76 -21.78 18.86
C ILE A 327 -16.62 -22.81 19.97
N GLN A 328 -17.41 -23.88 19.95
CA GLN A 328 -17.34 -24.96 20.95
C GLN A 328 -15.97 -25.65 20.98
N GLN A 329 -15.34 -25.82 19.82
CA GLN A 329 -14.00 -26.38 19.70
C GLN A 329 -12.93 -25.41 20.19
N ALA A 330 -13.06 -24.12 19.88
CA ALA A 330 -12.05 -23.09 20.12
C ALA A 330 -12.05 -22.55 21.56
N PHE A 331 -13.22 -22.34 22.16
CA PHE A 331 -13.37 -21.55 23.38
C PHE A 331 -13.83 -22.36 24.59
N ASN A 332 -13.40 -21.90 25.77
CA ASN A 332 -13.78 -22.46 27.06
C ASN A 332 -15.30 -22.45 27.25
N ALA A 333 -15.88 -23.61 27.57
CA ALA A 333 -17.32 -23.83 27.78
C ALA A 333 -17.94 -22.88 28.82
N LYS A 334 -17.14 -22.36 29.76
CA LYS A 334 -17.55 -21.30 30.70
C LYS A 334 -18.25 -20.12 30.00
N TYR A 335 -17.89 -19.80 28.75
CA TYR A 335 -18.37 -18.60 28.06
C TYR A 335 -19.48 -18.84 27.03
N TRP A 336 -19.90 -20.09 26.80
CA TRP A 336 -20.95 -20.38 25.81
C TRP A 336 -21.95 -21.47 26.24
N ASN A 337 -21.64 -22.27 27.26
CA ASN A 337 -22.40 -23.47 27.61
C ASN A 337 -23.38 -23.22 28.77
N SER A 338 -24.34 -22.32 28.61
CA SER A 338 -25.46 -22.16 29.55
C SER A 338 -26.80 -22.50 28.90
N THR A 339 -27.72 -23.06 29.68
CA THR A 339 -29.12 -23.26 29.25
C THR A 339 -29.97 -22.01 29.48
N ASP A 340 -29.48 -21.03 30.24
CA ASP A 340 -30.21 -19.78 30.44
C ASP A 340 -30.12 -18.89 29.18
N ILE A 341 -31.14 -18.06 28.99
CA ILE A 341 -31.22 -17.05 27.95
C ILE A 341 -31.04 -15.65 28.54
N ILE A 342 -30.54 -14.72 27.72
CA ILE A 342 -30.34 -13.31 28.05
C ILE A 342 -31.29 -12.45 27.23
N ILE A 343 -31.92 -11.46 27.86
CA ILE A 343 -32.72 -10.41 27.19
C ILE A 343 -32.15 -9.03 27.55
N PHE A 344 -32.00 -8.14 26.56
CA PHE A 344 -31.41 -6.80 26.73
C PHE A 344 -32.42 -5.63 26.82
N ASN A 345 -33.73 -5.92 26.73
CA ASN A 345 -34.80 -4.93 26.49
C ASN A 345 -35.09 -3.93 27.65
N SER A 346 -34.39 -3.99 28.78
CA SER A 346 -34.70 -3.20 29.99
C SER A 346 -33.58 -2.29 30.49
N GLY A 347 -32.54 -2.04 29.70
CA GLY A 347 -31.34 -1.27 30.12
C GLY A 347 -30.45 -2.02 31.13
N VAL A 348 -31.06 -2.88 31.96
CA VAL A 348 -30.41 -3.96 32.70
C VAL A 348 -30.75 -5.28 32.00
N PRO A 349 -29.75 -6.08 31.60
CA PRO A 349 -30.01 -7.40 31.04
C PRO A 349 -30.71 -8.33 32.03
N ALA A 350 -31.67 -9.12 31.56
CA ALA A 350 -32.35 -10.15 32.35
C ALA A 350 -31.86 -11.55 31.95
N VAL A 351 -31.68 -12.42 32.94
CA VAL A 351 -31.37 -13.85 32.75
C VAL A 351 -32.63 -14.65 33.06
N LEU A 352 -33.06 -15.49 32.13
CA LEU A 352 -34.25 -16.33 32.26
C LEU A 352 -33.91 -17.79 31.90
N PRO A 353 -34.63 -18.78 32.46
CA PRO A 353 -34.55 -20.15 31.96
C PRO A 353 -34.97 -20.24 30.49
N ASP A 354 -34.44 -21.23 29.76
CA ASP A 354 -34.91 -21.56 28.40
C ASP A 354 -36.44 -21.75 28.40
N PRO A 355 -37.18 -21.01 27.55
CA PRO A 355 -38.63 -21.11 27.48
C PRO A 355 -39.14 -22.44 26.87
N GLY A 356 -38.26 -23.34 26.40
CA GLY A 356 -38.64 -24.63 25.80
C GLY A 356 -39.32 -24.51 24.44
N ARG A 357 -39.14 -23.36 23.78
CA ARG A 357 -39.63 -23.02 22.43
C ARG A 357 -38.50 -22.37 21.63
N PRO A 358 -38.60 -22.28 20.30
CA PRO A 358 -37.67 -21.48 19.52
C PRO A 358 -37.55 -20.05 20.10
N LEU A 359 -36.31 -19.58 20.24
CA LEU A 359 -36.03 -18.25 20.76
C LEU A 359 -36.44 -17.19 19.74
N THR A 360 -37.02 -16.11 20.24
CA THR A 360 -37.25 -14.90 19.44
C THR A 360 -35.92 -14.23 19.11
N THR A 361 -35.93 -13.26 18.20
CA THR A 361 -34.73 -12.49 17.82
C THR A 361 -34.16 -11.65 18.97
N ASP A 362 -34.91 -11.43 20.06
CA ASP A 362 -34.50 -10.65 21.24
C ASP A 362 -34.15 -11.52 22.47
N GLU A 363 -34.23 -12.84 22.35
CA GLU A 363 -33.84 -13.81 23.38
C GLU A 363 -32.55 -14.48 22.96
N PHE A 364 -31.45 -14.26 23.67
CA PHE A 364 -30.11 -14.68 23.25
C PHE A 364 -29.61 -15.86 24.07
N THR A 365 -28.99 -16.85 23.41
CA THR A 365 -28.15 -17.82 24.13
C THR A 365 -26.91 -17.13 24.70
N GLN A 366 -26.22 -17.75 25.66
CA GLN A 366 -24.93 -17.25 26.14
C GLN A 366 -23.92 -17.07 24.99
N MET A 367 -23.90 -18.00 24.03
CA MET A 367 -22.99 -17.93 22.88
C MET A 367 -23.27 -16.72 21.99
N GLU A 368 -24.54 -16.41 21.74
CA GLU A 368 -24.98 -15.24 20.96
C GLU A 368 -24.67 -13.93 21.70
N ALA A 369 -24.94 -13.89 23.02
CA ALA A 369 -24.70 -12.71 23.84
C ALA A 369 -23.21 -12.36 23.97
N ASN A 370 -22.33 -13.36 23.93
CA ASN A 370 -20.87 -13.21 24.00
C ASN A 370 -20.21 -13.18 22.62
N PHE A 371 -20.96 -13.06 21.52
CA PHE A 371 -20.39 -13.24 20.18
C PHE A 371 -19.22 -12.29 19.87
N SER A 372 -19.23 -11.05 20.38
CA SER A 372 -18.12 -10.09 20.26
C SER A 372 -16.80 -10.62 20.82
N LEU A 373 -16.84 -11.37 21.93
CA LEU A 373 -15.65 -11.99 22.54
C LEU A 373 -15.04 -13.02 21.58
N PHE A 374 -15.87 -13.90 21.03
CA PHE A 374 -15.43 -14.95 20.11
C PHE A 374 -14.94 -14.35 18.79
N PHE A 375 -15.68 -13.39 18.25
CA PHE A 375 -15.32 -12.69 17.01
C PHE A 375 -13.98 -11.99 17.15
N GLY A 376 -13.81 -11.11 18.15
CA GLY A 376 -12.60 -10.33 18.34
C GLY A 376 -11.36 -11.21 18.55
N LEU A 377 -11.43 -12.20 19.45
CA LEU A 377 -10.30 -13.09 19.70
C LEU A 377 -9.97 -14.01 18.53
N ALA A 378 -10.97 -14.54 17.83
CA ALA A 378 -10.73 -15.40 16.67
C ALA A 378 -10.08 -14.62 15.52
N VAL A 379 -10.61 -13.43 15.20
CA VAL A 379 -10.05 -12.56 14.15
C VAL A 379 -8.62 -12.12 14.50
N GLN A 380 -8.36 -11.69 15.73
CA GLN A 380 -6.99 -11.38 16.18
C GLN A 380 -6.05 -12.57 15.99
N LEU A 381 -6.47 -13.78 16.34
CA LEU A 381 -5.63 -14.97 16.20
C LEU A 381 -5.36 -15.33 14.75
N TYR A 382 -6.31 -15.07 13.84
CA TYR A 382 -6.09 -15.20 12.41
C TYR A 382 -5.12 -14.13 11.89
N GLU A 383 -5.35 -12.85 12.20
CA GLU A 383 -4.47 -11.75 11.78
C GLU A 383 -3.05 -11.88 12.37
N ALA A 384 -2.91 -12.51 13.53
CA ALA A 384 -1.61 -12.86 14.12
C ALA A 384 -0.80 -13.86 13.26
N THR A 385 -1.44 -14.55 12.31
CA THR A 385 -0.74 -15.41 11.34
C THR A 385 -0.25 -14.66 10.11
N LEU A 386 -0.78 -13.45 9.84
CA LEU A 386 -0.48 -12.65 8.65
C LEU A 386 0.82 -11.86 8.86
N VAL A 387 1.94 -12.56 8.97
CA VAL A 387 3.26 -11.99 9.23
C VAL A 387 4.13 -12.03 7.97
N SER A 388 4.60 -10.87 7.50
CA SER A 388 5.44 -10.72 6.31
C SER A 388 6.91 -10.48 6.68
N ASP A 389 7.59 -11.55 7.06
CA ASP A 389 8.96 -11.59 7.59
C ASP A 389 10.01 -12.15 6.60
N GLU A 390 9.68 -12.24 5.30
CA GLU A 390 10.57 -12.77 4.25
C GLU A 390 10.87 -11.79 3.11
N THR A 391 10.83 -10.50 3.42
CA THR A 391 11.21 -9.42 2.49
C THR A 391 12.69 -9.52 2.06
N PRO A 392 13.09 -8.93 0.94
CA PRO A 392 14.50 -8.71 0.62
C PRO A 392 15.30 -8.10 1.78
N PHE A 393 14.72 -7.12 2.49
CA PHE A 393 15.34 -6.55 3.70
C PHE A 393 15.50 -7.58 4.83
N ASP A 394 14.52 -8.47 5.07
CA ASP A 394 14.65 -9.49 6.11
C ASP A 394 15.77 -10.49 5.82
N ARG A 395 15.96 -10.86 4.54
CA ARG A 395 17.09 -11.69 4.11
C ARG A 395 18.43 -10.97 4.34
N PHE A 396 18.49 -9.69 3.98
CA PHE A 396 19.64 -8.84 4.24
C PHE A 396 19.97 -8.74 5.73
N ALA A 397 18.99 -8.37 6.55
CA ALA A 397 19.12 -8.28 8.00
C ALA A 397 19.47 -9.64 8.65
N SER A 398 19.13 -10.76 8.01
CA SER A 398 19.46 -12.12 8.46
C SER A 398 20.86 -12.60 8.05
N GLY A 399 21.60 -11.84 7.23
CA GLY A 399 22.98 -12.16 6.88
C GLY A 399 23.31 -12.17 5.39
N ASP A 400 22.30 -12.12 4.52
CA ASP A 400 22.49 -12.18 3.07
C ASP A 400 22.81 -10.81 2.49
N ASN A 401 24.10 -10.50 2.34
CA ASN A 401 24.56 -9.21 1.82
C ASN A 401 24.17 -8.93 0.36
N ASN A 402 23.69 -9.94 -0.38
CA ASN A 402 23.28 -9.80 -1.77
C ASN A 402 21.76 -9.69 -1.93
N ALA A 403 21.00 -9.68 -0.82
CA ALA A 403 19.54 -9.62 -0.87
C ALA A 403 18.99 -8.24 -1.27
N LEU A 404 19.81 -7.18 -1.15
CA LEU A 404 19.48 -5.82 -1.62
C LEU A 404 20.39 -5.44 -2.79
N THR A 405 19.83 -4.72 -3.76
CA THR A 405 20.60 -4.10 -4.86
C THR A 405 21.40 -2.90 -4.36
N GLU A 406 22.39 -2.44 -5.13
CA GLU A 406 23.18 -1.25 -4.77
C GLU A 406 22.30 0.01 -4.60
N GLN A 407 21.29 0.16 -5.47
CA GLN A 407 20.32 1.26 -5.38
C GLN A 407 19.52 1.17 -4.06
N GLN A 408 19.09 -0.04 -3.67
CA GLN A 408 18.39 -0.27 -2.40
C GLN A 408 19.30 -0.02 -1.19
N LEU A 409 20.60 -0.32 -1.28
CA LEU A 409 21.57 -0.02 -0.22
C LEU A 409 21.75 1.51 -0.05
N ARG A 410 21.85 2.28 -1.14
CA ARG A 410 21.90 3.75 -1.08
C ARG A 410 20.59 4.35 -0.54
N GLY A 411 19.46 3.76 -0.93
CA GLY A 411 18.15 4.09 -0.38
C GLY A 411 18.04 3.85 1.11
N LEU A 412 18.52 2.70 1.58
CA LEU A 412 18.57 2.35 3.00
C LEU A 412 19.49 3.31 3.79
N GLU A 413 20.67 3.65 3.26
CA GLU A 413 21.56 4.63 3.89
C GLU A 413 20.85 5.99 4.06
N THR A 414 20.17 6.45 3.00
CA THR A 414 19.38 7.68 3.02
C THR A 414 18.23 7.59 4.04
N PHE A 415 17.51 6.47 4.06
CA PHE A 415 16.41 6.21 4.98
C PHE A 415 16.84 6.26 6.46
N LEU A 416 18.02 5.70 6.77
CA LEU A 416 18.56 5.63 8.13
C LEU A 416 19.15 6.97 8.61
N ASN A 417 19.73 7.77 7.71
CA ASN A 417 20.49 8.95 8.09
C ASN A 417 19.86 10.24 7.57
N GLN A 418 20.06 10.56 6.28
CA GLN A 418 19.75 11.86 5.69
C GLN A 418 18.25 12.16 5.68
N GLY A 419 17.43 11.15 5.38
CA GLY A 419 15.97 11.24 5.35
C GLY A 419 15.34 11.10 6.73
N LYS A 420 16.09 10.60 7.73
CA LYS A 420 15.62 10.37 9.12
C LYS A 420 14.34 9.55 9.25
N CYS A 421 13.95 8.82 8.20
CA CYS A 421 12.70 8.06 8.15
C CYS A 421 12.60 7.04 9.29
N ILE A 422 13.76 6.47 9.66
CA ILE A 422 13.90 5.50 10.76
C ILE A 422 13.49 6.05 12.14
N ASN A 423 13.49 7.37 12.35
CA ASN A 423 13.14 7.97 13.64
C ASN A 423 11.68 7.70 14.03
N CYS A 424 10.78 7.58 13.05
CA CYS A 424 9.36 7.25 13.27
C CYS A 424 9.01 5.83 12.77
N HIS A 425 9.77 5.32 11.80
CA HIS A 425 9.62 3.99 11.20
C HIS A 425 10.70 3.02 11.69
N GLY A 426 10.92 2.98 13.01
CA GLY A 426 11.98 2.20 13.65
C GLY A 426 11.65 0.73 13.88
N GLY A 427 12.67 0.01 14.38
CA GLY A 427 12.55 -1.41 14.73
C GLY A 427 12.39 -2.35 13.52
N ALA A 428 12.28 -3.65 13.80
CA ALA A 428 12.09 -4.64 12.74
C ALA A 428 10.71 -4.51 12.09
N GLU A 429 9.75 -3.94 12.81
CA GLU A 429 8.39 -3.67 12.37
C GLU A 429 8.29 -2.46 11.43
N PHE A 430 9.33 -1.63 11.32
CA PHE A 430 9.33 -0.35 10.59
C PHE A 430 8.21 0.61 11.06
N THR A 431 8.00 0.65 12.38
CA THR A 431 7.06 1.55 13.06
C THR A 431 7.38 1.65 14.55
N ASN A 432 7.38 2.87 15.09
CA ASN A 432 7.47 3.12 16.53
C ASN A 432 6.13 2.93 17.26
N ALA A 433 5.01 2.72 16.56
CA ALA A 433 3.72 2.42 17.19
C ALA A 433 3.56 0.92 17.55
N SER A 434 4.66 0.17 17.58
CA SER A 434 4.67 -1.26 17.84
C SER A 434 4.64 -1.61 19.33
N VAL A 435 4.20 -2.83 19.64
CA VAL A 435 4.28 -3.42 20.99
C VAL A 435 5.74 -3.48 21.45
N THR A 436 6.68 -3.73 20.54
CA THR A 436 8.12 -3.73 20.82
C THR A 436 8.60 -2.35 21.22
N ALA A 437 8.33 -1.31 20.43
CA ALA A 437 8.72 0.07 20.77
C ALA A 437 8.14 0.52 22.13
N ALA A 438 6.85 0.23 22.35
CA ALA A 438 6.18 0.48 23.63
C ALA A 438 6.84 -0.23 24.84
N ARG A 439 7.57 -1.33 24.61
CA ARG A 439 8.22 -2.16 25.64
C ARG A 439 9.73 -1.94 25.78
N PHE A 440 10.46 -1.62 24.71
CA PHE A 440 11.93 -1.65 24.64
C PHE A 440 12.63 -0.33 24.98
N LEU A 441 11.92 0.81 25.04
CA LEU A 441 12.51 2.05 25.59
C LEU A 441 12.65 2.03 27.14
N ASN A 442 12.60 0.85 27.74
CA ASN A 442 12.77 0.63 29.17
C ASN A 442 14.24 0.67 29.61
N ASN A 443 14.78 1.88 29.68
CA ASN A 443 15.62 2.29 30.81
C ASN A 443 14.87 3.29 31.73
N GLY A 444 13.57 3.06 31.94
CA GLY A 444 12.75 3.72 32.95
C GLY A 444 11.47 4.31 32.38
N ASN A 445 10.30 3.87 32.88
CA ASN A 445 8.98 4.53 32.90
C ASN A 445 8.42 5.26 31.65
N HIS A 446 9.02 5.24 30.46
CA HIS A 446 8.72 6.22 29.38
C HIS A 446 8.34 5.62 28.00
N GLY A 447 8.18 4.30 27.85
CA GLY A 447 8.01 3.68 26.51
C GLY A 447 6.75 4.04 25.69
N LEU A 448 5.74 4.65 26.31
CA LEU A 448 4.54 5.14 25.61
C LEU A 448 4.56 6.65 25.34
N PHE A 449 5.59 7.36 25.85
CA PHE A 449 5.64 8.82 25.85
C PHE A 449 6.95 9.30 25.26
N GLU A 450 6.86 10.10 24.21
CA GLU A 450 8.00 10.82 23.67
C GLU A 450 8.06 12.21 24.31
N GLN A 451 9.22 12.57 24.86
CA GLN A 451 9.44 13.88 25.47
C GLN A 451 10.27 14.75 24.54
N VAL A 452 9.71 15.90 24.17
CA VAL A 452 10.40 16.88 23.34
C VAL A 452 10.67 18.13 24.17
N PRO A 453 11.95 18.38 24.52
CA PRO A 453 12.35 19.64 25.13
C PRO A 453 12.18 20.78 24.13
N GLN A 454 11.39 21.78 24.49
CA GLN A 454 11.34 23.08 23.82
C GLN A 454 12.16 24.10 24.62
N VAL A 455 12.46 25.26 24.01
CA VAL A 455 13.36 26.29 24.57
C VAL A 455 13.01 26.71 26.03
N GLN A 456 11.76 26.59 26.45
CA GLN A 456 11.30 26.98 27.80
C GLN A 456 10.41 25.93 28.51
N ASN A 457 10.05 24.83 27.85
CA ASN A 457 9.01 23.91 28.32
C ASN A 457 9.22 22.51 27.74
N THR A 458 8.64 21.48 28.35
CA THR A 458 8.60 20.14 27.76
C THR A 458 7.19 19.81 27.27
N VAL A 459 7.09 19.38 26.01
CA VAL A 459 5.87 18.79 25.44
C VAL A 459 6.03 17.28 25.43
N ILE A 460 4.95 16.56 25.77
CA ILE A 460 4.92 15.10 25.77
C ILE A 460 3.76 14.65 24.88
N TYR A 461 4.02 13.69 24.01
CA TYR A 461 3.01 13.05 23.16
C TYR A 461 3.19 11.53 23.18
N ASP A 462 2.22 10.83 22.59
CA ASP A 462 2.21 9.37 22.53
C ASP A 462 3.25 8.87 21.51
N GLU A 463 4.17 8.01 21.94
CA GLU A 463 5.20 7.38 21.09
C GLU A 463 4.54 6.67 19.89
N GLY A 464 5.11 6.87 18.70
CA GLY A 464 4.58 6.29 17.46
C GLY A 464 3.39 7.03 16.84
N TYR A 465 2.97 8.17 17.41
CA TYR A 465 1.89 9.02 16.88
C TYR A 465 2.41 10.43 16.56
N TYR A 466 2.37 10.80 15.28
CA TYR A 466 3.01 12.01 14.77
C TYR A 466 2.04 12.87 13.98
N ASN A 467 2.16 14.19 14.13
CA ASN A 467 1.53 15.15 13.23
C ASN A 467 2.57 15.55 12.19
N ILE A 468 2.39 15.06 10.97
CA ILE A 468 3.33 15.24 9.87
C ILE A 468 2.95 16.42 8.95
N GLY A 469 1.93 17.19 9.31
CA GLY A 469 1.46 18.30 8.46
C GLY A 469 0.74 17.84 7.19
N LEU A 470 0.09 16.65 7.19
CA LEU A 470 -0.61 16.14 6.01
C LEU A 470 -1.84 16.95 5.63
N ILE A 471 -2.68 17.22 6.63
CA ILE A 471 -3.89 18.04 6.58
C ILE A 471 -3.88 19.00 7.79
N PRO A 472 -4.63 20.11 7.77
CA PRO A 472 -4.78 20.97 8.94
C PRO A 472 -5.25 20.20 10.18
N THR A 473 -4.62 20.42 11.33
CA THR A 473 -4.96 19.72 12.60
C THR A 473 -6.45 19.82 12.97
N THR A 474 -7.11 20.91 12.59
CA THR A 474 -8.53 21.16 12.87
C THR A 474 -9.48 20.30 12.03
N GLU A 475 -9.01 19.72 10.93
CA GLU A 475 -9.83 18.90 10.04
C GLU A 475 -9.93 17.44 10.53
N ASP A 476 -8.89 16.95 11.21
CA ASP A 476 -8.94 15.66 11.90
C ASP A 476 -8.00 15.68 13.12
N LEU A 477 -8.58 15.60 14.31
CA LEU A 477 -7.84 15.61 15.57
C LEU A 477 -7.03 14.33 15.78
N GLY A 478 -7.31 13.24 15.06
CA GLY A 478 -6.63 11.96 15.20
C GLY A 478 -6.62 11.49 16.65
N ARG A 479 -5.41 11.30 17.19
CA ARG A 479 -5.16 10.89 18.58
C ARG A 479 -5.69 11.87 19.64
N GLY A 480 -5.89 13.13 19.27
CA GLY A 480 -6.49 14.17 20.13
C GLY A 480 -8.00 14.04 20.31
N GLY A 481 -8.65 13.10 19.63
CA GLY A 481 -10.07 12.80 19.79
C GLY A 481 -10.42 12.17 21.14
N THR A 482 -11.71 11.84 21.29
CA THR A 482 -12.27 11.26 22.52
C THR A 482 -13.07 9.99 22.24
N ALA A 483 -13.07 9.07 23.20
CA ALA A 483 -13.97 7.93 23.22
C ALA A 483 -15.43 8.37 23.43
N PRO A 484 -16.43 7.54 23.05
CA PRO A 484 -17.85 7.90 23.19
C PRO A 484 -18.38 7.77 24.63
N PHE A 485 -17.52 7.54 25.62
CA PHE A 485 -17.92 7.31 27.01
C PHE A 485 -17.57 8.50 27.90
N ILE A 486 -18.54 8.88 28.74
CA ILE A 486 -18.38 9.99 29.68
C ILE A 486 -17.65 9.54 30.94
N ASN A 487 -16.60 10.26 31.30
CA ASN A 487 -15.94 10.14 32.58
C ASN A 487 -16.81 10.79 33.66
N SER A 488 -17.37 9.98 34.56
CA SER A 488 -18.22 10.45 35.66
C SER A 488 -17.52 11.39 36.65
N LEU A 489 -16.18 11.39 36.69
CA LEU A 489 -15.40 12.23 37.59
C LEU A 489 -15.14 13.63 37.02
N THR A 490 -15.19 13.79 35.69
CA THR A 490 -14.90 15.09 35.02
C THR A 490 -16.11 15.64 34.24
N GLY A 491 -17.12 14.83 33.96
CA GLY A 491 -18.26 15.18 33.12
C GLY A 491 -17.93 15.28 31.62
N SER A 492 -16.71 14.94 31.22
CA SER A 492 -16.23 14.97 29.82
C SER A 492 -15.93 13.57 29.31
N SER A 493 -15.88 13.39 27.99
CA SER A 493 -15.47 12.12 27.38
C SER A 493 -14.03 11.74 27.71
N PHE A 494 -13.71 10.44 27.73
CA PHE A 494 -12.32 9.99 27.88
C PHE A 494 -11.47 10.39 26.65
N PRO A 495 -10.25 10.93 26.83
CA PRO A 495 -9.35 11.19 25.72
C PRO A 495 -8.79 9.86 25.16
N LEU A 496 -8.56 9.80 23.84
CA LEU A 496 -7.89 8.64 23.23
C LEU A 496 -6.38 8.59 23.54
N SER A 497 -5.78 9.76 23.75
CA SER A 497 -4.35 9.91 24.02
C SER A 497 -3.92 9.31 25.36
N PHE A 498 -2.85 8.52 25.34
CA PHE A 498 -2.24 7.92 26.53
C PHE A 498 -1.69 8.97 27.47
N ILE A 499 -1.01 10.02 26.98
CA ILE A 499 -0.50 11.09 27.84
C ILE A 499 -1.65 11.85 28.52
N SER A 500 -2.78 12.04 27.82
CA SER A 500 -3.96 12.68 28.41
C SER A 500 -4.63 11.79 29.48
N LEU A 501 -4.73 10.47 29.24
CA LEU A 501 -5.17 9.51 30.25
C LEU A 501 -4.23 9.46 31.46
N ALA A 502 -2.93 9.57 31.25
CA ALA A 502 -1.93 9.57 32.32
C ALA A 502 -2.02 10.81 33.22
N VAL A 503 -2.34 11.97 32.63
CA VAL A 503 -2.64 13.19 33.39
C VAL A 503 -3.87 12.99 34.27
N LEU A 504 -4.95 12.41 33.74
CA LEU A 504 -6.15 12.09 34.53
C LEU A 504 -5.82 11.10 35.66
N GLN A 505 -4.99 10.08 35.40
CA GLN A 505 -4.55 9.12 36.42
C GLN A 505 -3.75 9.81 37.53
N ASN A 506 -2.80 10.68 37.19
CA ASN A 506 -2.00 11.43 38.15
C ASN A 506 -2.86 12.35 39.04
N GLN A 507 -3.96 12.88 38.50
CA GLN A 507 -4.92 13.71 39.22
C GLN A 507 -5.96 12.92 40.04
N GLY A 508 -5.98 11.58 39.92
CA GLY A 508 -7.01 10.74 40.55
C GLY A 508 -8.39 10.85 39.89
N LEU A 509 -8.44 11.29 38.63
CA LEU A 509 -9.66 11.49 37.84
C LEU A 509 -9.91 10.39 36.80
N LEU A 510 -9.12 9.31 36.84
CA LEU A 510 -9.32 8.13 36.01
C LEU A 510 -9.99 7.01 36.83
N PRO A 511 -11.23 6.59 36.49
CA PRO A 511 -12.00 5.65 37.32
C PRO A 511 -11.62 4.18 37.13
N PHE A 512 -10.59 3.89 36.33
CA PHE A 512 -10.10 2.54 36.06
C PHE A 512 -8.56 2.52 36.09
N PRO A 513 -7.95 1.38 36.46
CA PRO A 513 -6.50 1.25 36.48
C PRO A 513 -5.94 1.11 35.05
N THR A 514 -4.92 1.90 34.74
CA THR A 514 -4.12 1.79 33.52
C THR A 514 -2.66 1.54 33.88
N PRO A 515 -2.26 0.29 34.14
CA PRO A 515 -0.95 -0.03 34.70
C PRO A 515 0.24 0.27 33.77
N GLN A 516 -0.01 0.65 32.51
CA GLN A 516 1.02 0.99 31.52
C GLN A 516 1.34 2.49 31.44
N LEU A 517 0.56 3.36 32.10
CA LEU A 517 0.77 4.81 32.01
C LEU A 517 1.67 5.31 33.14
N SER A 518 2.73 6.04 32.78
CA SER A 518 3.58 6.72 33.78
C SER A 518 2.82 7.87 34.44
N THR A 519 2.94 7.96 35.76
CA THR A 519 2.39 9.08 36.55
C THR A 519 3.47 10.08 36.96
N SER A 520 4.67 9.99 36.37
CA SER A 520 5.81 10.88 36.66
C SER A 520 6.09 11.78 35.47
N PHE A 521 5.90 13.08 35.66
CA PHE A 521 6.14 14.11 34.64
C PHE A 521 7.32 15.02 35.03
N PRO A 522 8.08 15.54 34.06
CA PRO A 522 9.06 16.61 34.29
C PRO A 522 8.43 17.83 34.98
N ALA A 523 9.21 18.56 35.77
CA ALA A 523 8.71 19.72 36.51
C ALA A 523 8.24 20.87 35.60
N ASP A 524 8.75 20.93 34.38
CA ASP A 524 8.43 21.91 33.32
C ASP A 524 7.43 21.37 32.29
N PHE A 525 6.79 20.23 32.56
CA PHE A 525 5.69 19.72 31.73
C PHE A 525 4.49 20.66 31.79
N ILE A 526 4.06 21.15 30.63
CA ILE A 526 2.98 22.15 30.54
C ILE A 526 1.67 21.60 29.97
N ARG A 527 1.72 20.66 29.02
CA ARG A 527 0.53 20.09 28.38
C ARG A 527 0.81 18.78 27.64
N PRO A 528 -0.16 17.86 27.57
CA PRO A 528 -0.16 16.79 26.55
C PRO A 528 -0.28 17.40 25.14
N SER A 529 0.41 16.82 24.16
CA SER A 529 0.19 17.08 22.72
C SER A 529 -0.36 15.82 22.05
N ALA A 530 -1.50 15.93 21.40
CA ALA A 530 -2.18 14.80 20.76
C ALA A 530 -2.90 15.16 19.46
N ASN A 531 -3.19 16.44 19.21
CA ASN A 531 -4.04 16.86 18.09
C ASN A 531 -3.34 16.66 16.75
N GLY A 532 -4.07 16.12 15.77
CA GLY A 532 -3.57 15.85 14.42
C GLY A 532 -2.45 14.80 14.37
N ARG A 533 -2.27 14.04 15.46
CA ARG A 533 -1.27 12.97 15.52
C ARG A 533 -1.91 11.64 15.11
N PHE A 534 -1.23 10.92 14.24
CA PHE A 534 -1.66 9.63 13.73
C PHE A 534 -0.56 8.59 13.86
N LYS A 535 -0.98 7.33 14.02
CA LYS A 535 -0.10 6.17 14.07
C LYS A 535 0.84 6.17 12.86
N ALA A 536 2.16 6.13 13.10
CA ALA A 536 3.13 5.75 12.07
C ALA A 536 2.84 4.31 11.65
N SER A 537 2.32 4.11 10.45
CA SER A 537 2.06 2.75 9.94
C SER A 537 3.37 2.05 9.57
N SER A 538 3.38 0.72 9.67
CA SER A 538 4.51 -0.09 9.19
C SER A 538 4.71 0.13 7.69
N LEU A 539 5.97 0.23 7.25
CA LEU A 539 6.32 0.33 5.83
C LEU A 539 6.48 -1.04 5.14
N ARG A 540 6.20 -2.15 5.84
CA ARG A 540 6.23 -3.48 5.23
C ARG A 540 5.10 -3.62 4.20
N ASN A 541 5.45 -4.10 3.01
CA ASN A 541 4.57 -4.19 1.83
C ASN A 541 4.01 -2.85 1.35
N VAL A 542 4.67 -1.72 1.65
CA VAL A 542 4.18 -0.37 1.29
C VAL A 542 4.02 -0.16 -0.23
N GLU A 543 4.74 -0.93 -1.05
CA GLU A 543 4.55 -0.97 -2.50
C GLU A 543 3.11 -1.35 -2.92
N LEU A 544 2.42 -2.20 -2.15
CA LEU A 544 1.14 -2.81 -2.53
C LEU A 544 -0.06 -2.22 -1.79
N THR A 545 0.14 -1.18 -0.97
CA THR A 545 -0.87 -0.68 -0.02
C THR A 545 -1.23 0.80 -0.22
N GLY A 546 -0.97 1.32 -1.42
CA GLY A 546 -1.50 2.61 -1.85
C GLY A 546 -3.04 2.60 -2.01
N PRO A 547 -3.71 3.77 -2.04
CA PRO A 547 -3.11 5.10 -1.92
C PRO A 547 -2.57 5.38 -0.51
N TYR A 548 -1.72 6.39 -0.36
CA TYR A 548 -0.90 6.59 0.83
C TYR A 548 -1.48 7.62 1.81
N PHE A 549 -1.02 7.50 3.06
CA PHE A 549 -1.46 8.28 4.23
C PHE A 549 -2.90 7.98 4.70
N HIS A 550 -3.26 8.58 5.85
CA HIS A 550 -4.60 8.39 6.44
C HIS A 550 -5.73 9.04 5.62
N ASN A 551 -5.41 9.96 4.71
CA ASN A 551 -6.38 10.55 3.78
C ASN A 551 -6.34 9.93 2.37
N GLY A 552 -5.42 8.99 2.11
CA GLY A 552 -5.23 8.41 0.77
C GLY A 552 -4.78 9.43 -0.28
N GLY A 553 -4.19 10.56 0.11
CA GLY A 553 -3.99 11.73 -0.78
C GLY A 553 -2.83 11.63 -1.77
N ALA A 554 -2.11 10.51 -1.82
CA ALA A 554 -1.02 10.25 -2.77
C ALA A 554 -1.20 8.86 -3.40
N ALA A 555 -1.02 8.75 -4.71
CA ALA A 555 -1.14 7.51 -5.47
C ALA A 555 0.15 6.69 -5.51
N THR A 556 1.32 7.35 -5.47
CA THR A 556 2.63 6.69 -5.62
C THR A 556 3.54 6.91 -4.41
N LEU A 557 4.57 6.07 -4.27
CA LEU A 557 5.57 6.22 -3.21
C LEU A 557 6.41 7.48 -3.43
N GLU A 558 6.65 7.87 -4.68
CA GLU A 558 7.34 9.10 -5.06
C GLU A 558 6.58 10.32 -4.54
N GLU A 559 5.27 10.40 -4.76
CA GLU A 559 4.44 11.48 -4.21
C GLU A 559 4.46 11.52 -2.68
N ALA A 560 4.54 10.34 -2.03
CA ALA A 560 4.67 10.24 -0.59
C ALA A 560 6.06 10.66 -0.09
N VAL A 561 7.14 10.39 -0.84
CA VAL A 561 8.50 10.87 -0.51
C VAL A 561 8.61 12.37 -0.74
N ASP A 562 8.10 12.89 -1.86
CA ASP A 562 8.05 14.33 -2.15
C ASP A 562 7.38 15.12 -1.03
N PHE A 563 6.32 14.55 -0.43
CA PHE A 563 5.66 15.11 0.75
C PHE A 563 6.62 15.33 1.92
N TYR A 564 7.47 14.36 2.22
CA TYR A 564 8.49 14.49 3.27
C TYR A 564 9.65 15.39 2.83
N THR A 565 10.06 15.35 1.56
CA THR A 565 11.10 16.23 1.00
C THR A 565 10.81 17.70 1.28
N ARG A 566 9.55 18.12 1.14
CA ARG A 566 9.10 19.49 1.44
C ARG A 566 8.68 19.74 2.89
N GLY A 567 8.84 18.78 3.80
CA GLY A 567 8.49 18.96 5.22
C GLY A 567 6.97 18.99 5.50
N GLY A 568 6.16 18.32 4.67
CA GLY A 568 4.72 18.22 4.81
C GLY A 568 3.92 19.28 4.04
N ASN A 569 2.60 19.15 3.99
CA ASN A 569 1.72 20.06 3.23
C ASN A 569 1.41 21.34 4.03
N PHE A 570 1.13 21.18 5.33
CA PHE A 570 0.65 22.22 6.24
C PHE A 570 1.51 22.46 7.51
N PRO A 571 2.86 22.43 7.45
CA PRO A 571 3.72 22.59 8.62
C PRO A 571 3.50 23.90 9.39
N HIS A 572 3.25 25.02 8.71
CA HIS A 572 3.00 26.31 9.37
C HIS A 572 1.63 26.40 10.02
N VAL A 573 0.60 25.80 9.40
CA VAL A 573 -0.75 25.74 9.97
C VAL A 573 -0.74 24.84 11.21
N ASN A 574 0.02 23.75 11.17
CA ASN A 574 0.09 22.76 12.24
C ASN A 574 1.20 23.05 13.27
N ILE A 575 1.92 24.18 13.20
CA ILE A 575 3.17 24.43 13.96
C ILE A 575 3.09 24.18 15.48
N VAL A 576 1.90 24.30 16.07
CA VAL A 576 1.67 24.04 17.51
C VAL A 576 1.71 22.56 17.87
N ASP A 577 1.30 21.69 16.94
CA ASP A 577 1.14 20.24 17.10
C ASP A 577 2.10 19.43 16.23
N LEU A 578 2.69 20.05 15.19
CA LEU A 578 3.63 19.47 14.25
C LEU A 578 4.78 18.80 15.00
N ASP A 579 5.17 17.63 14.51
CA ASP A 579 6.31 16.94 15.06
C ASP A 579 7.62 17.69 14.76
N PRO A 580 8.50 17.92 15.76
CA PRO A 580 9.73 18.69 15.57
C PRO A 580 10.72 18.07 14.57
N GLU A 581 10.67 16.77 14.33
CA GLU A 581 11.54 16.12 13.34
C GLU A 581 11.03 16.31 11.90
N ILE A 582 9.81 16.81 11.70
CA ILE A 582 9.26 17.13 10.38
C ILE A 582 9.78 18.49 9.92
N ALA A 583 10.73 18.44 9.01
CA ALA A 583 11.35 19.57 8.34
C ALA A 583 11.68 19.23 6.89
N GLU A 584 12.00 20.23 6.07
CA GLU A 584 12.47 20.00 4.69
C GLU A 584 13.73 19.14 4.68
N ILE A 585 13.72 18.10 3.84
CA ILE A 585 14.87 17.22 3.64
C ILE A 585 15.66 17.76 2.45
N VAL A 586 16.51 18.77 2.72
CA VAL A 586 17.27 19.50 1.69
C VAL A 586 18.08 18.59 0.77
N LEU A 587 18.51 17.42 1.25
CA LEU A 587 19.29 16.45 0.47
C LEU A 587 18.45 15.65 -0.55
N LEU A 588 17.13 15.69 -0.45
CA LEU A 588 16.19 15.09 -1.40
C LEU A 588 15.61 16.11 -2.39
N GLN A 589 15.71 17.41 -2.08
CA GLN A 589 15.24 18.47 -2.98
C GLN A 589 16.09 18.52 -4.26
N ASN A 590 15.42 18.55 -5.42
CA ASN A 590 16.03 18.45 -6.74
C ASN A 590 16.97 17.24 -6.89
N ALA A 591 16.67 16.13 -6.20
CA ALA A 591 17.49 14.92 -6.22
C ALA A 591 16.65 13.69 -6.61
N PRO A 592 16.11 13.63 -7.85
CA PRO A 592 15.21 12.55 -8.29
C PRO A 592 15.84 11.16 -8.15
N GLU A 593 17.15 11.03 -8.37
CA GLU A 593 17.87 9.76 -8.16
C GLU A 593 17.83 9.28 -6.71
N ARG A 594 18.00 10.19 -5.74
CA ARG A 594 17.96 9.85 -4.31
C ARG A 594 16.53 9.53 -3.85
N ASN A 595 15.54 10.24 -4.40
CA ASN A 595 14.14 9.90 -4.17
C ASN A 595 13.85 8.48 -4.69
N ALA A 596 14.29 8.17 -5.91
CA ALA A 596 14.16 6.84 -6.49
C ALA A 596 14.89 5.76 -5.69
N GLU A 597 16.06 6.06 -5.12
CA GLU A 597 16.79 5.15 -4.22
C GLU A 597 16.00 4.84 -2.94
N VAL A 598 15.44 5.87 -2.27
CA VAL A 598 14.60 5.67 -1.08
C VAL A 598 13.37 4.83 -1.44
N VAL A 599 12.70 5.12 -2.55
CA VAL A 599 11.56 4.32 -3.02
C VAL A 599 11.99 2.88 -3.35
N ALA A 600 13.13 2.67 -3.99
CA ALA A 600 13.65 1.33 -4.28
C ALA A 600 13.87 0.53 -2.98
N PHE A 601 14.39 1.16 -1.93
CA PHE A 601 14.49 0.55 -0.61
C PHE A 601 13.11 0.25 0.01
N MET A 602 12.15 1.16 -0.08
CA MET A 602 10.79 0.91 0.41
C MET A 602 10.14 -0.29 -0.28
N LYS A 603 10.39 -0.50 -1.59
CA LYS A 603 9.95 -1.69 -2.34
C LYS A 603 10.66 -2.97 -1.87
N ALA A 604 11.89 -2.89 -1.35
CA ALA A 604 12.58 -4.02 -0.73
C ALA A 604 11.97 -4.47 0.62
N LEU A 605 10.95 -3.75 1.12
CA LEU A 605 10.13 -4.15 2.27
C LEU A 605 8.88 -4.95 1.87
N THR A 606 8.74 -5.33 0.60
CA THR A 606 7.64 -6.18 0.11
C THR A 606 8.02 -7.66 0.21
N ASP A 607 7.14 -8.47 0.81
CA ASP A 607 7.29 -9.92 0.90
C ASP A 607 6.63 -10.58 -0.32
N GLU A 608 7.38 -11.40 -1.05
CA GLU A 608 6.86 -12.05 -2.26
C GLU A 608 5.71 -13.01 -1.97
N ARG A 609 5.61 -13.56 -0.76
CA ARG A 609 4.43 -14.37 -0.37
C ARG A 609 3.17 -13.51 -0.31
N VAL A 610 3.28 -12.23 0.06
CA VAL A 610 2.16 -11.29 0.04
C VAL A 610 1.78 -10.96 -1.41
N ARG A 611 2.75 -10.58 -2.24
CA ARG A 611 2.52 -10.26 -3.67
C ARG A 611 1.85 -11.42 -4.42
N GLN A 612 2.21 -12.65 -4.05
CA GLN A 612 1.70 -13.87 -4.65
C GLN A 612 0.54 -14.51 -3.87
N GLU A 613 0.03 -13.90 -2.80
CA GLU A 613 -1.01 -14.46 -1.90
C GLU A 613 -0.75 -15.94 -1.50
N MET A 614 0.53 -16.28 -1.30
CA MET A 614 0.95 -17.59 -0.81
C MET A 614 0.68 -17.69 0.70
N ALA A 615 0.55 -18.91 1.22
CA ALA A 615 0.39 -19.10 2.66
C ALA A 615 1.46 -18.33 3.47
N PRO A 616 1.08 -17.61 4.53
CA PRO A 616 -0.25 -17.62 5.19
C PRO A 616 -1.29 -16.63 4.62
N PHE A 617 -1.01 -15.97 3.50
CA PHE A 617 -1.86 -14.93 2.89
C PHE A 617 -2.90 -15.47 1.89
N ASP A 618 -3.03 -16.80 1.76
CA ASP A 618 -4.06 -17.45 0.96
C ASP A 618 -5.46 -17.24 1.55
N HIS A 619 -6.51 -17.30 0.72
CA HIS A 619 -7.83 -16.88 1.17
C HIS A 619 -9.04 -17.48 0.41
N PRO A 620 -10.24 -17.47 1.04
CA PRO A 620 -11.51 -17.71 0.36
C PRO A 620 -11.81 -16.71 -0.76
N GLN A 621 -12.73 -17.09 -1.65
CA GLN A 621 -13.29 -16.19 -2.68
C GLN A 621 -14.02 -15.01 -2.02
N LEU A 622 -14.02 -13.86 -2.69
CA LEU A 622 -14.81 -12.70 -2.27
C LEU A 622 -15.48 -12.04 -3.49
N PHE A 623 -16.59 -11.35 -3.28
CA PHE A 623 -17.22 -10.47 -4.28
C PHE A 623 -17.33 -9.09 -3.66
N VAL A 624 -16.41 -8.22 -4.04
CA VAL A 624 -16.25 -6.90 -3.44
C VAL A 624 -17.08 -5.90 -4.23
N PRO A 625 -17.89 -5.03 -3.61
CA PRO A 625 -18.46 -3.89 -4.33
C PRO A 625 -17.34 -3.10 -5.02
N ASN A 626 -17.56 -2.59 -6.23
CA ASN A 626 -16.61 -1.78 -6.99
C ASN A 626 -17.35 -0.61 -7.69
N GLY A 627 -17.98 0.22 -6.86
CA GLY A 627 -18.91 1.27 -7.24
C GLY A 627 -20.17 0.76 -7.90
N HIS A 628 -20.76 1.66 -8.68
CA HIS A 628 -22.08 1.51 -9.29
C HIS A 628 -21.97 1.74 -10.80
N PRO A 629 -22.76 1.03 -11.63
CA PRO A 629 -22.79 1.25 -13.07
C PRO A 629 -23.06 2.72 -13.41
N GLY A 630 -22.19 3.32 -14.24
CA GLY A 630 -22.17 4.76 -14.52
C GLY A 630 -21.03 5.48 -13.81
N ASP A 631 -21.22 6.77 -13.50
CA ASP A 631 -20.20 7.64 -12.89
C ASP A 631 -20.82 8.60 -11.86
N ASN A 632 -20.10 9.66 -11.51
CA ASN A 632 -20.53 10.70 -10.57
C ASN A 632 -21.49 11.73 -11.17
N LEU A 633 -21.79 11.65 -12.47
CA LEU A 633 -22.72 12.52 -13.18
C LEU A 633 -24.04 11.78 -13.49
N GLY A 634 -23.99 10.46 -13.68
CA GLY A 634 -25.17 9.65 -13.94
C GLY A 634 -24.98 8.18 -13.63
N LEU A 635 -25.98 7.61 -12.94
CA LEU A 635 -26.09 6.17 -12.70
C LEU A 635 -26.90 5.51 -13.81
N THR A 636 -26.50 4.29 -14.18
CA THR A 636 -27.17 3.51 -15.22
C THR A 636 -28.00 2.35 -14.67
N CYS A 637 -27.93 2.08 -13.37
CA CYS A 637 -28.72 1.06 -12.69
C CYS A 637 -29.14 1.51 -11.29
N VAL A 638 -30.44 1.39 -11.00
CA VAL A 638 -31.07 1.79 -9.73
C VAL A 638 -31.92 0.63 -9.19
N ALA A 639 -31.79 0.36 -7.89
CA ALA A 639 -32.56 -0.62 -7.14
C ALA A 639 -33.28 0.06 -5.97
N GLY A 640 -34.52 0.51 -6.22
CA GLY A 640 -35.28 1.29 -5.24
C GLY A 640 -34.68 2.68 -5.04
N ALA A 641 -34.27 3.00 -3.81
CA ALA A 641 -33.59 4.27 -3.48
C ALA A 641 -32.06 4.20 -3.58
N ASN A 642 -31.50 3.02 -3.84
CA ASN A 642 -30.06 2.79 -3.89
C ASN A 642 -29.61 2.49 -5.32
N ALA A 643 -28.36 2.82 -5.64
CA ALA A 643 -27.71 2.37 -6.87
C ALA A 643 -27.47 0.86 -6.85
N CYS A 644 -27.42 0.22 -8.02
CA CYS A 644 -26.97 -1.17 -8.11
C CYS A 644 -25.45 -1.26 -7.88
N ASP A 645 -24.97 -2.35 -7.28
CA ASP A 645 -23.54 -2.60 -7.18
C ASP A 645 -22.97 -3.19 -8.48
N SER A 646 -21.78 -2.72 -8.87
CA SER A 646 -20.87 -3.49 -9.70
C SER A 646 -19.99 -4.32 -8.79
N LEU A 647 -19.98 -5.64 -8.93
CA LEU A 647 -19.18 -6.52 -8.07
C LEU A 647 -17.87 -6.92 -8.77
N LEU A 648 -16.74 -6.72 -8.08
CA LEU A 648 -15.42 -7.22 -8.45
C LEU A 648 -15.23 -8.63 -7.85
N PRO A 649 -15.11 -9.69 -8.66
CA PRO A 649 -14.79 -11.02 -8.16
C PRO A 649 -13.31 -11.10 -7.77
N VAL A 650 -13.05 -11.56 -6.54
CA VAL A 650 -11.72 -11.94 -6.05
C VAL A 650 -11.71 -13.47 -5.91
N PRO A 651 -10.89 -14.20 -6.68
CA PRO A 651 -10.91 -15.66 -6.68
C PRO A 651 -10.46 -16.24 -5.33
N ALA A 652 -10.83 -17.50 -5.04
CA ALA A 652 -10.24 -18.22 -3.91
C ALA A 652 -8.81 -18.63 -4.30
N VAL A 653 -7.85 -18.42 -3.40
CA VAL A 653 -6.44 -18.76 -3.57
C VAL A 653 -6.05 -19.75 -2.48
N GLY A 654 -5.41 -20.85 -2.85
CA GLY A 654 -4.91 -21.85 -1.89
C GLY A 654 -3.47 -21.56 -1.46
N SER A 655 -2.89 -22.39 -0.59
CA SER A 655 -1.55 -22.20 -0.03
C SER A 655 -0.41 -21.98 -1.05
N GLY A 656 -0.53 -22.48 -2.28
CA GLY A 656 0.42 -22.26 -3.37
C GLY A 656 0.35 -20.88 -4.03
N GLY A 657 -0.57 -20.01 -3.60
CA GLY A 657 -0.71 -18.64 -4.08
C GLY A 657 -1.29 -18.49 -5.47
N ARG A 658 -1.24 -17.25 -5.97
CA ARG A 658 -1.64 -16.79 -7.30
C ARG A 658 -0.96 -17.58 -8.43
N PRO A 659 0.35 -17.92 -8.37
CA PRO A 659 0.98 -18.74 -9.41
C PRO A 659 0.33 -20.12 -9.55
N ALA A 660 0.02 -20.80 -8.45
CA ALA A 660 -0.65 -22.10 -8.47
C ALA A 660 -2.10 -22.01 -8.98
N ALA A 661 -2.71 -20.83 -8.92
CA ALA A 661 -4.03 -20.53 -9.46
C ALA A 661 -4.00 -19.97 -10.91
N GLY A 662 -2.82 -19.79 -11.51
CA GLY A 662 -2.68 -19.17 -12.84
C GLY A 662 -3.05 -17.68 -12.86
N LEU A 663 -2.87 -16.97 -11.75
CA LEU A 663 -3.19 -15.55 -11.59
C LEU A 663 -1.91 -14.69 -11.59
N PRO A 664 -1.94 -13.48 -12.17
CA PRO A 664 -0.80 -12.56 -12.14
C PRO A 664 -0.58 -12.00 -10.73
N PRO A 665 0.64 -11.59 -10.35
CA PRO A 665 0.91 -11.01 -9.03
C PRO A 665 0.07 -9.76 -8.72
N LEU A 666 -0.06 -9.44 -7.43
CA LEU A 666 -0.61 -8.17 -6.99
C LEU A 666 0.20 -6.99 -7.56
N GLN A 667 -0.51 -5.91 -7.87
CA GLN A 667 0.05 -4.69 -8.48
C GLN A 667 -0.14 -3.49 -7.56
N PRO A 668 0.75 -2.49 -7.59
CA PRO A 668 0.55 -1.22 -6.88
C PRO A 668 -0.79 -0.55 -7.21
N PHE A 669 -1.19 0.41 -6.37
CA PHE A 669 -2.39 1.22 -6.61
C PHE A 669 -2.33 1.90 -7.99
N LEU A 670 -3.45 1.89 -8.72
CA LEU A 670 -3.58 2.34 -10.13
C LEU A 670 -2.64 1.66 -11.15
N GLY A 671 -1.86 0.65 -10.75
CA GLY A 671 -0.90 -0.02 -11.64
C GLY A 671 0.25 0.88 -12.10
N VAL A 672 0.49 2.02 -11.43
CA VAL A 672 1.57 2.94 -11.80
C VAL A 672 2.91 2.33 -11.37
N ASN A 673 3.72 1.89 -12.34
CA ASN A 673 5.13 1.57 -12.12
C ASN A 673 5.97 2.75 -12.67
N PRO A 674 6.67 3.53 -11.82
CA PRO A 674 6.95 4.95 -12.09
C PRO A 674 8.38 5.22 -12.58
N VAL A 675 8.83 4.60 -13.67
CA VAL A 675 10.06 5.08 -14.33
C VAL A 675 9.76 5.36 -15.79
N PRO A 676 9.63 6.64 -16.17
CA PRO A 676 9.71 7.04 -17.56
C PRO A 676 10.84 6.32 -18.26
N GLN A 677 10.55 5.66 -19.38
CA GLN A 677 11.59 5.06 -20.17
C GLN A 677 12.47 6.15 -20.77
N LYS A 678 13.77 5.97 -20.59
CA LYS A 678 14.82 6.89 -21.02
C LYS A 678 15.24 6.57 -22.44
N ILE A 679 15.97 7.49 -23.04
CA ILE A 679 16.39 7.44 -24.44
C ILE A 679 17.87 7.11 -24.59
N GLY A 680 18.28 6.84 -25.82
CA GLY A 680 19.66 6.57 -26.17
C GLY A 680 19.81 6.44 -27.69
N VAL A 681 21.03 6.42 -28.18
CA VAL A 681 21.32 6.17 -29.59
C VAL A 681 22.46 5.18 -29.76
N ALA A 682 22.35 4.31 -30.75
CA ALA A 682 23.39 3.35 -31.09
C ALA A 682 23.90 3.58 -32.53
N ALA A 683 25.21 3.66 -32.69
CA ALA A 683 25.87 3.85 -33.99
C ALA A 683 27.19 3.08 -34.05
N ASN A 684 27.39 2.29 -35.10
CA ASN A 684 28.64 1.56 -35.37
C ASN A 684 29.14 0.67 -34.20
N GLY A 685 28.23 0.05 -33.44
CA GLY A 685 28.55 -0.78 -32.27
C GLY A 685 28.91 0.02 -31.01
N THR A 686 28.74 1.34 -31.04
CA THR A 686 28.83 2.22 -29.87
C THR A 686 27.44 2.67 -29.47
N TRP A 687 27.14 2.58 -28.18
CA TRP A 687 25.86 2.94 -27.59
C TRP A 687 26.04 4.14 -26.68
N TYR A 688 25.19 5.15 -26.84
CA TYR A 688 25.16 6.37 -26.05
C TYR A 688 23.82 6.40 -25.35
N ILE A 689 23.82 6.18 -24.04
CA ILE A 689 22.59 6.02 -23.24
C ILE A 689 22.45 7.22 -22.32
N ASP A 690 21.29 7.88 -22.40
CA ASP A 690 20.86 8.92 -21.46
C ASP A 690 20.41 8.23 -20.16
N VAL A 691 21.33 8.06 -19.22
CA VAL A 691 21.04 7.33 -17.97
C VAL A 691 20.48 8.24 -16.90
N ASP A 692 20.78 9.54 -16.92
CA ASP A 692 20.26 10.48 -15.94
C ASP A 692 18.88 11.05 -16.34
N GLY A 693 18.46 10.85 -17.60
CA GLY A 693 17.16 11.23 -18.14
C GLY A 693 17.04 12.73 -18.42
N ASN A 694 18.17 13.44 -18.53
CA ASN A 694 18.18 14.89 -18.74
C ASN A 694 17.98 15.30 -20.21
N SER A 695 17.83 14.33 -21.12
CA SER A 695 17.59 14.52 -22.55
C SER A 695 18.73 15.22 -23.30
N SER A 696 19.95 15.18 -22.75
CA SER A 696 21.16 15.79 -23.28
C SER A 696 22.34 14.84 -23.16
N TRP A 697 23.29 14.90 -24.11
CA TRP A 697 24.55 14.18 -23.95
C TRP A 697 25.50 14.95 -23.04
N ASP A 698 25.77 14.45 -21.85
CA ASP A 698 26.65 15.06 -20.86
C ASP A 698 27.97 14.30 -20.63
N GLY A 699 28.06 13.09 -21.16
CA GLY A 699 29.24 12.25 -21.13
C GLY A 699 29.39 11.44 -19.85
N THR A 700 30.28 10.45 -19.90
CA THR A 700 30.47 9.52 -18.78
C THR A 700 31.04 10.23 -17.55
N PRO A 701 30.49 9.99 -16.33
CA PRO A 701 29.61 8.87 -15.97
C PRO A 701 28.11 9.20 -15.91
N ALA A 702 27.68 10.43 -16.19
CA ALA A 702 26.27 10.82 -16.08
C ALA A 702 25.44 10.11 -17.17
N ASP A 703 25.93 10.12 -18.39
CA ASP A 703 25.56 9.16 -19.43
C ASP A 703 26.46 7.91 -19.48
N GLN A 704 25.99 6.88 -20.17
CA GLN A 704 26.77 5.66 -20.40
C GLN A 704 27.17 5.49 -21.87
N VAL A 705 28.42 5.03 -22.08
CA VAL A 705 28.90 4.56 -23.37
C VAL A 705 29.20 3.08 -23.30
N TYR A 706 28.54 2.28 -24.13
CA TYR A 706 28.86 0.86 -24.28
C TYR A 706 29.46 0.56 -25.65
N SER A 707 30.27 -0.49 -25.71
CA SER A 707 30.86 -1.02 -26.94
C SER A 707 30.40 -2.47 -27.12
N PHE A 708 29.29 -2.65 -27.84
CA PHE A 708 28.65 -3.95 -27.99
C PHE A 708 28.17 -4.14 -29.43
N GLY A 709 28.58 -5.25 -30.04
CA GLY A 709 28.35 -5.56 -31.45
C GLY A 709 29.28 -4.86 -32.44
N ALA A 710 30.33 -4.18 -31.98
CA ALA A 710 31.32 -3.57 -32.85
C ALA A 710 32.03 -4.63 -33.72
N GLY A 711 32.08 -4.40 -35.04
CA GLY A 711 32.70 -5.31 -36.00
C GLY A 711 31.78 -6.41 -36.57
N LEU A 712 30.53 -6.51 -36.07
CA LEU A 712 29.51 -7.33 -36.71
C LEU A 712 29.00 -6.66 -37.99
N VAL A 713 28.78 -7.45 -39.04
CA VAL A 713 28.26 -6.97 -40.32
C VAL A 713 26.75 -6.83 -40.22
N ASN A 714 26.18 -5.73 -40.75
CA ASN A 714 24.74 -5.45 -40.69
C ASN A 714 24.13 -5.52 -39.28
N ALA A 715 24.89 -5.12 -38.26
CA ALA A 715 24.42 -5.11 -36.88
C ALA A 715 23.26 -4.13 -36.68
N ILE A 716 22.14 -4.63 -36.16
CA ILE A 716 20.96 -3.84 -35.79
C ILE A 716 20.86 -3.82 -34.25
N PRO A 717 20.92 -2.63 -33.63
CA PRO A 717 20.73 -2.45 -32.20
C PRO A 717 19.33 -2.90 -31.75
N VAL A 718 19.25 -3.62 -30.63
CA VAL A 718 18.00 -3.98 -29.94
C VAL A 718 18.14 -3.80 -28.43
N THR A 719 17.02 -3.57 -27.76
CA THR A 719 16.97 -3.41 -26.30
C THR A 719 15.91 -4.30 -25.68
N GLY A 720 16.12 -4.69 -24.44
CA GLY A 720 15.15 -5.47 -23.69
C GLY A 720 15.63 -5.83 -22.29
N ASP A 721 14.68 -6.09 -21.41
CA ASP A 721 14.96 -6.73 -20.13
C ASP A 721 15.07 -8.24 -20.32
N TRP A 722 16.23 -8.71 -20.77
CA TRP A 722 16.43 -10.10 -21.17
C TRP A 722 16.28 -11.11 -20.01
N ASN A 723 16.56 -10.67 -18.78
CA ASN A 723 16.62 -11.54 -17.61
C ASN A 723 15.52 -11.26 -16.56
N GLY A 724 14.62 -10.31 -16.82
CA GLY A 724 13.49 -9.97 -15.96
C GLY A 724 13.90 -9.19 -14.71
N SER A 725 15.00 -8.42 -14.77
CA SER A 725 15.48 -7.65 -13.62
C SER A 725 14.74 -6.33 -13.40
N GLY A 726 13.84 -5.95 -14.30
CA GLY A 726 13.22 -4.63 -14.36
C GLY A 726 14.12 -3.54 -14.96
N THR A 727 15.28 -3.90 -15.51
CA THR A 727 16.17 -2.95 -16.20
C THR A 727 16.49 -3.42 -17.62
N THR A 728 16.49 -2.47 -18.55
CA THR A 728 16.77 -2.69 -19.96
C THR A 728 18.27 -2.88 -20.19
N LYS A 729 18.60 -3.85 -21.02
CA LYS A 729 19.96 -4.17 -21.43
C LYS A 729 20.10 -4.04 -22.94
N ILE A 730 21.34 -3.95 -23.39
CA ILE A 730 21.67 -3.84 -24.81
C ILE A 730 21.73 -5.22 -25.48
N GLY A 731 21.56 -5.23 -26.79
CA GLY A 731 21.69 -6.42 -27.61
C GLY A 731 21.85 -6.05 -29.08
N VAL A 732 22.31 -6.99 -29.89
CA VAL A 732 22.50 -6.80 -31.33
C VAL A 732 22.00 -8.01 -32.10
N TYR A 733 21.25 -7.73 -33.17
CA TYR A 733 20.94 -8.69 -34.21
C TYR A 733 21.90 -8.52 -35.39
N SER A 734 22.49 -9.60 -35.90
CA SER A 734 23.37 -9.57 -37.07
C SER A 734 23.19 -10.85 -37.89
N ASP A 735 22.67 -10.71 -39.12
CA ASP A 735 22.53 -11.79 -40.10
C ASP A 735 21.89 -13.09 -39.56
N GLY A 736 20.86 -12.99 -38.70
CA GLY A 736 20.14 -14.14 -38.11
C GLY A 736 20.62 -14.58 -36.72
N LEU A 737 21.66 -13.93 -36.18
CA LEU A 737 22.19 -14.16 -34.84
C LEU A 737 21.81 -13.03 -33.90
N TRP A 738 21.45 -13.39 -32.67
CA TRP A 738 21.15 -12.45 -31.59
C TRP A 738 22.21 -12.55 -30.50
N TYR A 739 22.84 -11.43 -30.19
CA TYR A 739 23.80 -11.26 -29.11
C TYR A 739 23.11 -10.43 -28.03
N LEU A 740 22.81 -11.01 -26.87
CA LEU A 740 22.10 -10.32 -25.79
C LEU A 740 23.00 -10.24 -24.56
N ASP A 741 23.24 -9.02 -24.07
CA ASP A 741 23.98 -8.75 -22.85
C ASP A 741 23.11 -9.06 -21.62
N LEU A 742 23.22 -10.26 -21.06
CA LEU A 742 22.32 -10.70 -19.98
C LEU A 742 22.70 -10.10 -18.62
N ASN A 743 23.97 -9.78 -18.42
CA ASN A 743 24.46 -9.26 -17.14
C ASN A 743 24.44 -7.72 -17.10
N GLY A 744 24.25 -7.05 -18.23
CA GLY A 744 24.12 -5.61 -18.36
C GLY A 744 25.43 -4.85 -18.23
N ASN A 745 26.57 -5.50 -18.46
CA ASN A 745 27.89 -4.87 -18.31
C ASN A 745 28.35 -4.14 -19.59
N GLY A 746 27.60 -4.25 -20.68
CA GLY A 746 27.89 -3.63 -21.97
C GLY A 746 29.03 -4.27 -22.76
N ILE A 747 29.43 -5.50 -22.41
CA ILE A 747 30.54 -6.26 -22.98
C ILE A 747 30.03 -7.65 -23.37
N TRP A 748 30.50 -8.16 -24.51
CA TRP A 748 30.26 -9.57 -24.87
C TRP A 748 31.19 -10.49 -24.07
N ASP A 749 30.65 -11.17 -23.06
CA ASP A 749 31.35 -12.13 -22.21
C ASP A 749 31.27 -13.57 -22.75
N GLY A 750 30.41 -13.79 -23.75
CA GLY A 750 30.13 -15.10 -24.31
C GLY A 750 29.20 -15.95 -23.45
N THR A 751 28.76 -17.07 -24.03
CA THR A 751 27.81 -17.96 -23.36
C THR A 751 28.48 -18.76 -22.24
N PRO A 752 27.83 -18.96 -21.07
CA PRO A 752 26.44 -18.63 -20.77
C PRO A 752 26.24 -17.28 -20.05
N THR A 753 27.29 -16.47 -19.87
CA THR A 753 27.18 -15.16 -19.22
C THR A 753 26.25 -14.24 -20.02
N ASP A 754 26.41 -14.27 -21.34
CA ASP A 754 25.50 -13.65 -22.30
C ASP A 754 24.76 -14.69 -23.13
N ALA A 755 23.72 -14.27 -23.84
CA ALA A 755 22.97 -15.14 -24.73
C ALA A 755 23.37 -14.97 -26.20
N LEU A 756 23.57 -16.10 -26.87
CA LEU A 756 23.69 -16.20 -28.32
C LEU A 756 22.53 -17.04 -28.84
N PHE A 757 21.60 -16.44 -29.59
CA PHE A 757 20.46 -17.14 -30.19
C PHE A 757 20.49 -17.10 -31.72
N THR A 758 19.82 -18.08 -32.33
CA THR A 758 19.67 -18.18 -33.80
C THR A 758 18.19 -18.14 -34.14
N PHE A 759 17.71 -16.97 -34.56
CA PHE A 759 16.29 -16.73 -34.83
C PHE A 759 16.13 -15.75 -35.99
N GLY A 760 15.36 -16.13 -37.00
CA GLY A 760 15.15 -15.34 -38.22
C GLY A 760 16.19 -15.52 -39.33
N GLY A 761 17.10 -16.49 -39.21
CA GLY A 761 18.09 -16.78 -40.25
C GLY A 761 17.46 -17.18 -41.59
N GLY A 762 17.88 -16.55 -42.69
CA GLY A 762 17.43 -16.86 -44.05
C GLY A 762 16.13 -16.15 -44.49
N LEU A 763 15.53 -15.32 -43.64
CA LEU A 763 14.43 -14.45 -44.01
C LEU A 763 14.96 -13.23 -44.79
N VAL A 764 14.25 -12.85 -45.86
CA VAL A 764 14.58 -11.67 -46.68
C VAL A 764 14.06 -10.42 -45.97
N ASN A 765 14.86 -9.34 -45.98
CA ASN A 765 14.50 -8.07 -45.32
C ASN A 765 14.12 -8.23 -43.83
N ALA A 766 14.80 -9.11 -43.10
CA ALA A 766 14.50 -9.36 -41.69
C ALA A 766 14.85 -8.12 -40.83
N VAL A 767 13.86 -7.65 -40.05
CA VAL A 767 14.01 -6.55 -39.09
C VAL A 767 13.74 -7.10 -37.69
N PRO A 768 14.68 -6.95 -36.74
CA PRO A 768 14.50 -7.44 -35.38
C PRO A 768 13.52 -6.57 -34.59
N VAL A 769 12.75 -7.22 -33.72
CA VAL A 769 11.83 -6.59 -32.77
C VAL A 769 11.93 -7.28 -31.43
N THR A 770 11.65 -6.56 -30.36
CA THR A 770 11.73 -7.08 -28.99
C THR A 770 10.51 -6.64 -28.19
N GLY A 771 10.11 -7.48 -27.25
CA GLY A 771 8.94 -7.22 -26.42
C GLY A 771 8.63 -8.36 -25.48
N ASP A 772 7.88 -8.09 -24.43
CA ASP A 772 7.32 -9.13 -23.58
C ASP A 772 6.03 -9.66 -24.21
N TRP A 773 6.17 -10.60 -25.14
CA TRP A 773 5.06 -11.15 -25.92
C TRP A 773 4.06 -11.95 -25.07
N ASN A 774 4.49 -12.48 -23.92
CA ASN A 774 3.73 -13.42 -23.12
C ASN A 774 3.45 -12.94 -21.68
N GLY A 775 3.92 -11.75 -21.31
CA GLY A 775 3.67 -11.13 -20.00
C GLY A 775 4.51 -11.73 -18.86
N SER A 776 5.69 -12.28 -19.16
CA SER A 776 6.55 -12.88 -18.14
C SER A 776 7.40 -11.87 -17.35
N GLY A 777 7.37 -10.60 -17.72
CA GLY A 777 8.25 -9.56 -17.20
C GLY A 777 9.65 -9.57 -17.81
N SER A 778 9.90 -10.39 -18.84
CA SER A 778 11.18 -10.40 -19.57
C SER A 778 10.96 -10.28 -21.08
N ALA A 779 11.78 -9.45 -21.72
CA ALA A 779 11.74 -9.23 -23.15
C ALA A 779 12.23 -10.46 -23.91
N LYS A 780 11.56 -10.76 -25.03
CA LYS A 780 11.88 -11.84 -25.95
C LYS A 780 12.18 -11.29 -27.33
N ILE A 781 12.77 -12.13 -28.16
CA ILE A 781 13.19 -11.79 -29.52
C ILE A 781 12.04 -12.02 -30.53
N GLY A 782 12.10 -11.35 -31.67
CA GLY A 782 11.14 -11.49 -32.74
C GLY A 782 11.66 -10.88 -34.04
N ILE A 783 11.07 -11.25 -35.17
CA ILE A 783 11.47 -10.81 -36.51
C ILE A 783 10.25 -10.37 -37.30
N TYR A 784 10.35 -9.22 -37.96
CA TYR A 784 9.45 -8.80 -39.02
C TYR A 784 10.12 -9.02 -40.38
N SER A 785 9.42 -9.63 -41.34
CA SER A 785 9.89 -9.86 -42.70
C SER A 785 8.73 -9.75 -43.69
N ASP A 786 8.80 -8.75 -44.58
CA ASP A 786 7.84 -8.50 -45.66
C ASP A 786 6.35 -8.60 -45.25
N GLY A 787 5.97 -7.98 -44.12
CA GLY A 787 4.58 -7.98 -43.61
C GLY A 787 4.23 -9.11 -42.65
N THR A 788 5.18 -10.01 -42.37
CA THR A 788 5.00 -11.16 -41.48
C THR A 788 5.82 -11.00 -40.21
N TRP A 789 5.21 -11.21 -39.05
CA TRP A 789 5.85 -11.18 -37.73
C TRP A 789 6.06 -12.61 -37.23
N TYR A 790 7.27 -12.91 -36.75
CA TYR A 790 7.67 -14.16 -36.11
C TYR A 790 8.11 -13.85 -34.69
N LEU A 791 7.34 -14.26 -33.69
CA LEU A 791 7.57 -13.93 -32.28
C LEU A 791 7.95 -15.18 -31.49
N ASP A 792 9.10 -15.15 -30.82
CA ASP A 792 9.57 -16.21 -29.91
C ASP A 792 8.81 -16.10 -28.58
N LEU A 793 7.74 -16.88 -28.41
CA LEU A 793 6.85 -16.73 -27.24
C LEU A 793 7.42 -17.42 -26.00
N ASN A 794 8.19 -18.49 -26.18
CA ASN A 794 8.74 -19.26 -25.07
C ASN A 794 10.12 -18.74 -24.63
N GLY A 795 10.75 -17.86 -25.41
CA GLY A 795 12.02 -17.22 -25.12
C GLY A 795 13.23 -18.15 -25.22
N ASN A 796 13.13 -19.25 -25.98
CA ASN A 796 14.21 -20.22 -26.10
C ASN A 796 15.22 -19.87 -27.22
N GLY A 797 14.96 -18.82 -28.00
CA GLY A 797 15.83 -18.36 -29.06
C GLY A 797 15.77 -19.19 -30.34
N ILE A 798 14.75 -20.03 -30.52
CA ILE A 798 14.56 -20.94 -31.65
C ILE A 798 13.12 -20.84 -32.16
N TRP A 799 12.92 -20.86 -33.48
CA TRP A 799 11.57 -20.96 -34.04
C TRP A 799 11.03 -22.39 -33.93
N ASP A 800 10.08 -22.61 -33.04
CA ASP A 800 9.40 -23.88 -32.77
C ASP A 800 8.10 -24.05 -33.57
N GLY A 801 7.65 -22.99 -34.24
CA GLY A 801 6.39 -22.96 -34.97
C GLY A 801 5.16 -22.81 -34.06
N THR A 802 4.02 -22.54 -34.68
CA THR A 802 2.76 -22.33 -33.97
C THR A 802 2.21 -23.64 -33.41
N PRO A 803 1.71 -23.69 -32.15
CA PRO A 803 1.42 -22.56 -31.27
C PRO A 803 2.50 -22.23 -30.22
N THR A 804 3.66 -22.90 -30.25
CA THR A 804 4.75 -22.64 -29.30
C THR A 804 5.28 -21.23 -29.46
N ASP A 805 5.45 -20.81 -30.72
CA ASP A 805 5.69 -19.44 -31.16
C ASP A 805 4.49 -18.88 -31.90
N THR A 806 4.53 -17.59 -32.22
CA THR A 806 3.42 -16.92 -32.89
C THR A 806 3.82 -16.27 -34.20
N LEU A 807 2.91 -16.34 -35.17
CA LEU A 807 3.01 -15.70 -36.46
C LEU A 807 1.83 -14.75 -36.67
N TYR A 808 2.10 -13.50 -37.03
CA TYR A 808 1.08 -12.51 -37.41
C TYR A 808 1.32 -11.92 -38.80
N THR A 809 0.25 -11.45 -39.44
CA THR A 809 0.32 -10.74 -40.72
C THR A 809 -0.24 -9.33 -40.54
N PHE A 810 0.65 -8.36 -40.36
CA PHE A 810 0.29 -6.97 -40.04
C PHE A 810 1.29 -6.02 -40.71
N GLY A 811 0.78 -5.02 -41.45
CA GLY A 811 1.62 -4.06 -42.20
C GLY A 811 2.03 -4.49 -43.60
N GLY A 812 1.44 -5.54 -44.17
CA GLY A 812 1.75 -6.00 -45.53
C GLY A 812 1.38 -4.97 -46.60
N GLY A 813 2.30 -4.69 -47.53
CA GLY A 813 2.08 -3.79 -48.68
C GLY A 813 2.39 -2.31 -48.44
N LEU A 814 2.84 -1.94 -47.24
CA LEU A 814 3.36 -0.61 -46.94
C LEU A 814 4.83 -0.50 -47.39
N VAL A 815 5.14 0.52 -48.18
CA VAL A 815 6.52 0.80 -48.63
C VAL A 815 7.27 1.45 -47.47
N ASN A 816 8.49 1.00 -47.18
CA ASN A 816 9.33 1.47 -46.07
C ASN A 816 8.72 1.29 -44.66
N ALA A 817 7.91 0.24 -44.46
CA ALA A 817 7.34 -0.08 -43.15
C ALA A 817 8.44 -0.36 -42.12
N VAL A 818 8.38 0.34 -40.98
CA VAL A 818 9.25 0.11 -39.83
C VAL A 818 8.42 -0.56 -38.72
N PRO A 819 8.77 -1.78 -38.30
CA PRO A 819 8.05 -2.47 -37.25
C PRO A 819 8.36 -1.86 -35.88
N VAL A 820 7.33 -1.73 -35.04
CA VAL A 820 7.43 -1.23 -33.67
C VAL A 820 6.66 -2.14 -32.71
N ALA A 821 7.08 -2.19 -31.45
CA ALA A 821 6.41 -2.98 -30.42
C ALA A 821 6.28 -2.18 -29.11
N GLY A 822 5.14 -2.32 -28.44
CA GLY A 822 4.86 -1.62 -27.19
C GLY A 822 3.58 -2.13 -26.52
N ASP A 823 3.46 -1.91 -25.21
CA ASP A 823 2.20 -2.18 -24.49
C ASP A 823 1.26 -0.98 -24.61
N TRP A 824 0.61 -0.87 -25.78
CA TRP A 824 -0.23 0.28 -26.14
C TRP A 824 -1.43 0.49 -25.21
N ASN A 825 -1.90 -0.57 -24.55
CA ASN A 825 -3.13 -0.57 -23.77
C ASN A 825 -2.92 -0.90 -22.27
N GLY A 826 -1.67 -1.00 -21.82
CA GLY A 826 -1.34 -1.23 -20.40
C GLY A 826 -1.69 -2.63 -19.90
N SER A 827 -1.66 -3.63 -20.78
CA SER A 827 -2.00 -5.02 -20.47
C SER A 827 -0.89 -5.82 -19.80
N GLY A 828 0.34 -5.30 -19.76
CA GLY A 828 1.55 -6.03 -19.39
C GLY A 828 2.11 -6.91 -20.52
N THR A 829 1.59 -6.82 -21.75
CA THR A 829 2.11 -7.55 -22.92
C THR A 829 2.39 -6.61 -24.08
N ALA A 830 3.54 -6.78 -24.74
CA ALA A 830 3.87 -6.01 -25.94
C ALA A 830 2.98 -6.44 -27.11
N LYS A 831 2.54 -5.47 -27.90
CA LYS A 831 1.76 -5.64 -29.13
C LYS A 831 2.52 -5.09 -30.32
N ILE A 832 2.11 -5.52 -31.51
CA ILE A 832 2.75 -5.14 -32.77
C ILE A 832 2.21 -3.80 -33.27
N GLY A 833 3.00 -3.12 -34.09
CA GLY A 833 2.63 -1.89 -34.76
C GLY A 833 3.55 -1.58 -35.93
N ILE A 834 3.13 -0.67 -36.79
CA ILE A 834 3.88 -0.26 -37.97
C ILE A 834 3.93 1.25 -38.04
N TYR A 835 5.12 1.78 -38.31
CA TYR A 835 5.35 3.16 -38.66
C TYR A 835 5.75 3.28 -40.14
N GLY A 836 5.17 4.24 -40.86
CA GLY A 836 5.55 4.54 -42.24
C GLY A 836 5.12 5.95 -42.64
N ASP A 837 6.05 6.74 -43.18
CA ASP A 837 5.82 8.11 -43.68
C ASP A 837 5.05 9.02 -42.70
N GLY A 838 5.37 8.94 -41.40
CA GLY A 838 4.71 9.74 -40.35
C GLY A 838 3.36 9.19 -39.86
N THR A 839 2.96 8.01 -40.33
CA THR A 839 1.70 7.35 -39.96
C THR A 839 2.00 6.13 -39.09
N TRP A 840 1.24 5.98 -38.01
CA TRP A 840 1.34 4.86 -37.06
C TRP A 840 0.07 4.01 -37.12
N TYR A 841 0.26 2.70 -37.25
CA TYR A 841 -0.79 1.68 -37.19
C TYR A 841 -0.49 0.79 -35.98
N LEU A 842 -1.27 0.92 -34.90
CA LEU A 842 -1.03 0.15 -33.66
C LEU A 842 -2.15 -0.86 -33.46
N ASP A 843 -1.79 -2.13 -33.32
CA ASP A 843 -2.70 -3.21 -32.94
C ASP A 843 -3.00 -3.12 -31.44
N LEU A 844 -4.08 -2.43 -31.06
CA LEU A 844 -4.38 -2.18 -29.64
C LEU A 844 -4.95 -3.42 -28.95
N ASN A 845 -5.62 -4.30 -29.69
CA ASN A 845 -6.26 -5.48 -29.12
C ASN A 845 -5.34 -6.71 -29.12
N GLY A 846 -4.21 -6.66 -29.84
CA GLY A 846 -3.19 -7.69 -29.88
C GLY A 846 -3.55 -8.92 -30.70
N ASN A 847 -4.50 -8.82 -31.63
CA ASN A 847 -4.96 -9.95 -32.44
C ASN A 847 -4.13 -10.18 -33.71
N GLY A 848 -3.18 -9.29 -34.02
CA GLY A 848 -2.31 -9.37 -35.17
C GLY A 848 -2.97 -9.03 -36.51
N ILE A 849 -4.13 -8.36 -36.49
CA ILE A 849 -4.94 -7.97 -37.66
C ILE A 849 -5.27 -6.49 -37.55
N TRP A 850 -5.27 -5.77 -38.68
CA TRP A 850 -5.80 -4.40 -38.70
C TRP A 850 -7.34 -4.40 -38.76
N ASP A 851 -7.97 -4.06 -37.64
CA ASP A 851 -9.43 -3.97 -37.47
C ASP A 851 -9.98 -2.56 -37.77
N GLY A 852 -9.10 -1.58 -37.92
CA GLY A 852 -9.46 -0.18 -38.12
C GLY A 852 -9.89 0.53 -36.85
N THR A 853 -9.99 1.86 -36.93
CA THR A 853 -10.34 2.70 -35.78
C THR A 853 -11.81 2.55 -35.39
N PRO A 854 -12.17 2.48 -34.10
CA PRO A 854 -11.32 2.70 -32.92
C PRO A 854 -10.77 1.41 -32.28
N ILE A 855 -10.90 0.25 -32.92
CA ILE A 855 -10.41 -1.02 -32.36
C ILE A 855 -8.88 -1.00 -32.32
N ASP A 856 -8.27 -0.53 -33.41
CA ASP A 856 -6.85 -0.21 -33.51
C ASP A 856 -6.63 1.29 -33.58
N ALA A 857 -5.38 1.71 -33.35
CA ALA A 857 -5.02 3.12 -33.43
C ALA A 857 -4.42 3.48 -34.80
N LEU A 858 -4.90 4.58 -35.36
CA LEU A 858 -4.29 5.27 -36.50
C LEU A 858 -3.87 6.66 -36.06
N TYR A 859 -2.56 6.91 -35.98
CA TYR A 859 -2.02 8.20 -35.55
C TYR A 859 -1.13 8.84 -36.62
N SER A 860 -1.07 10.17 -36.59
CA SER A 860 -0.25 10.99 -37.48
C SER A 860 0.77 11.76 -36.66
N PHE A 861 1.97 11.21 -36.51
CA PHE A 861 3.01 11.76 -35.64
C PHE A 861 4.40 11.65 -36.31
N GLY A 862 5.11 12.78 -36.39
CA GLY A 862 6.41 12.89 -37.04
C GLY A 862 6.38 13.03 -38.58
N GLY A 863 5.21 13.28 -39.17
CA GLY A 863 5.08 13.54 -40.61
C GLY A 863 5.83 14.81 -41.07
N GLY A 864 6.60 14.70 -42.16
CA GLY A 864 7.37 15.82 -42.73
C GLY A 864 8.76 16.05 -42.12
N LEU A 865 9.15 15.25 -41.12
CA LEU A 865 10.52 15.23 -40.60
C LEU A 865 11.45 14.47 -41.54
N VAL A 866 12.69 14.96 -41.71
CA VAL A 866 13.71 14.33 -42.55
C VAL A 866 14.38 13.21 -41.76
N ASN A 867 14.58 12.04 -42.39
CA ASN A 867 15.21 10.86 -41.75
C ASN A 867 14.55 10.43 -40.43
N ALA A 868 13.22 10.54 -40.33
CA ALA A 868 12.47 10.15 -39.15
C ALA A 868 12.55 8.63 -38.90
N VAL A 869 12.94 8.25 -37.68
CA VAL A 869 12.99 6.87 -37.18
C VAL A 869 12.02 6.77 -36.00
N PRO A 870 11.11 5.78 -35.97
CA PRO A 870 10.16 5.65 -34.88
C PRO A 870 10.86 5.23 -33.58
N ALA A 871 10.33 5.69 -32.46
CA ALA A 871 10.70 5.26 -31.13
C ALA A 871 9.44 4.98 -30.31
N VAL A 872 9.54 4.03 -29.40
CA VAL A 872 8.43 3.62 -28.52
C VAL A 872 8.94 3.61 -27.09
N GLY A 873 8.15 4.16 -26.19
CA GLY A 873 8.47 4.09 -24.78
C GLY A 873 7.33 4.56 -23.89
N ASP A 874 7.36 4.15 -22.63
CA ASP A 874 6.52 4.74 -21.60
C ASP A 874 7.15 6.04 -21.09
N TRP A 875 7.03 7.12 -21.86
CA TRP A 875 7.67 8.41 -21.60
C TRP A 875 7.27 9.07 -20.28
N THR A 876 6.18 8.59 -19.65
CA THR A 876 5.59 9.20 -18.46
C THR A 876 5.58 8.26 -17.26
N GLY A 877 6.07 7.03 -17.38
CA GLY A 877 5.95 6.01 -16.33
C GLY A 877 4.49 5.63 -16.03
N SER A 878 3.62 5.71 -17.04
CA SER A 878 2.18 5.45 -16.95
C SER A 878 1.81 3.97 -17.00
N GLY A 879 2.74 3.08 -17.32
CA GLY A 879 2.49 1.69 -17.66
C GLY A 879 1.94 1.48 -19.07
N THR A 880 1.86 2.52 -19.90
CA THR A 880 1.43 2.43 -21.31
C THR A 880 2.52 2.96 -22.23
N ALA A 881 2.86 2.18 -23.26
CA ALA A 881 3.79 2.63 -24.30
C ALA A 881 3.14 3.70 -25.18
N LYS A 882 3.90 4.75 -25.46
CA LYS A 882 3.49 5.86 -26.33
C LYS A 882 4.44 5.99 -27.52
N ILE A 883 4.00 6.73 -28.52
CA ILE A 883 4.74 6.91 -29.76
C ILE A 883 5.73 8.08 -29.64
N GLY A 884 6.80 8.03 -30.42
CA GLY A 884 7.80 9.08 -30.52
C GLY A 884 8.60 8.94 -31.81
N VAL A 885 9.31 9.99 -32.22
CA VAL A 885 10.13 9.99 -33.43
C VAL A 885 11.49 10.63 -33.16
N TYR A 886 12.54 10.01 -33.67
CA TYR A 886 13.89 10.55 -33.73
C TYR A 886 14.22 11.01 -35.15
N SER A 887 14.70 12.24 -35.33
CA SER A 887 15.03 12.84 -36.62
C SER A 887 16.30 13.69 -36.50
N ASP A 888 17.37 13.25 -37.17
CA ASP A 888 18.66 13.95 -37.27
C ASP A 888 19.21 14.51 -35.93
N GLY A 889 19.13 13.72 -34.85
CA GLY A 889 19.59 14.15 -33.52
C GLY A 889 18.53 14.78 -32.63
N THR A 890 17.28 14.86 -33.10
CA THR A 890 16.15 15.46 -32.37
C THR A 890 15.08 14.42 -32.08
N TRP A 891 14.61 14.35 -30.84
CA TRP A 891 13.50 13.51 -30.39
C TRP A 891 12.23 14.34 -30.29
N TYR A 892 11.11 13.71 -30.66
CA TYR A 892 9.75 14.24 -30.55
C TYR A 892 8.91 13.17 -29.84
N LEU A 893 8.35 13.45 -28.67
CA LEU A 893 7.62 12.48 -27.84
C LEU A 893 6.16 12.87 -27.65
N ASP A 894 5.24 11.95 -27.90
CA ASP A 894 3.81 12.08 -27.57
C ASP A 894 3.60 11.68 -26.10
N LEU A 895 3.59 12.66 -25.18
CA LEU A 895 3.51 12.36 -23.74
C LEU A 895 2.08 12.06 -23.29
N ASN A 896 1.07 12.65 -23.95
CA ASN A 896 -0.33 12.47 -23.56
C ASN A 896 -0.99 11.25 -24.22
N GLY A 897 -0.32 10.65 -25.22
CA GLY A 897 -0.75 9.44 -25.93
C GLY A 897 -1.89 9.66 -26.91
N ASN A 898 -2.12 10.89 -27.37
CA ASN A 898 -3.24 11.21 -28.25
C ASN A 898 -2.93 11.05 -29.74
N GLY A 899 -1.69 10.71 -30.10
CA GLY A 899 -1.27 10.48 -31.47
C GLY A 899 -1.00 11.76 -32.28
N ALA A 900 -0.87 12.91 -31.63
CA ALA A 900 -0.57 14.20 -32.23
C ALA A 900 0.56 14.90 -31.46
N PHE A 901 1.24 15.84 -32.12
CA PHE A 901 2.18 16.74 -31.44
C PHE A 901 1.46 18.05 -31.11
N ASP A 902 1.11 18.22 -29.84
CA ASP A 902 0.40 19.37 -29.27
C ASP A 902 1.34 20.49 -28.81
N GLY A 903 2.64 20.24 -28.84
CA GLY A 903 3.68 21.16 -28.41
C GLY A 903 3.94 21.12 -26.91
N ILE A 904 5.02 21.78 -26.51
CA ILE A 904 5.46 21.84 -25.11
C ILE A 904 4.50 22.72 -24.30
N PRO A 905 4.07 22.32 -23.09
CA PRO A 905 4.54 21.17 -22.30
C PRO A 905 3.68 19.90 -22.44
N THR A 906 2.70 19.89 -23.33
CA THR A 906 1.81 18.75 -23.52
C THR A 906 2.57 17.54 -24.08
N ASP A 907 3.53 17.81 -24.95
CA ASP A 907 4.50 16.87 -25.53
C ASP A 907 5.92 17.37 -25.35
N ASP A 908 6.91 16.56 -25.73
CA ASP A 908 8.32 16.92 -25.56
C ASP A 908 9.12 16.91 -26.87
N ILE A 909 10.15 17.76 -26.91
CA ILE A 909 11.11 17.85 -28.01
C ILE A 909 12.49 18.27 -27.49
N TYR A 910 13.51 17.50 -27.81
CA TYR A 910 14.89 17.74 -27.36
C TYR A 910 15.92 17.13 -28.29
N THR A 911 17.20 17.44 -28.06
CA THR A 911 18.30 16.99 -28.92
C THR A 911 19.24 16.04 -28.18
N PHE A 912 19.34 14.80 -28.66
CA PHE A 912 20.25 13.78 -28.15
C PHE A 912 20.80 12.95 -29.32
N GLY A 913 22.11 12.75 -29.40
CA GLY A 913 22.74 12.06 -30.53
C GLY A 913 23.05 12.93 -31.75
N VAL A 914 23.13 14.26 -31.58
CA VAL A 914 23.55 15.19 -32.64
C VAL A 914 24.99 14.87 -33.07
N GLY A 915 25.22 14.70 -34.38
CA GLY A 915 26.55 14.42 -34.93
C GLY A 915 26.86 12.94 -35.20
N PHE A 916 25.86 12.05 -35.05
CA PHE A 916 25.94 10.63 -35.43
C PHE A 916 24.97 10.30 -36.57
N PRO A 917 25.32 10.61 -37.84
CA PRO A 917 24.45 10.31 -38.97
C PRO A 917 24.15 8.80 -39.05
N GLY A 918 22.86 8.44 -39.10
CA GLY A 918 22.42 7.04 -39.17
C GLY A 918 22.37 6.31 -37.82
N ALA A 919 22.38 7.03 -36.70
CA ALA A 919 22.18 6.42 -35.38
C ALA A 919 20.77 5.84 -35.23
N THR A 920 20.67 4.70 -34.55
CA THR A 920 19.41 4.04 -34.23
C THR A 920 18.93 4.52 -32.86
N PRO A 921 17.70 5.07 -32.72
CA PRO A 921 17.14 5.41 -31.43
C PRO A 921 16.87 4.14 -30.62
N VAL A 922 17.21 4.17 -29.33
CA VAL A 922 16.97 3.08 -28.40
C VAL A 922 16.30 3.62 -27.14
N THR A 923 15.43 2.82 -26.54
CA THR A 923 14.64 3.21 -25.37
C THR A 923 14.70 2.10 -24.33
N GLY A 924 14.58 2.48 -23.05
CA GLY A 924 14.67 1.52 -21.97
C GLY A 924 14.61 2.12 -20.58
N THR A 925 14.45 1.23 -19.61
CA THR A 925 14.71 1.50 -18.19
C THR A 925 16.18 1.16 -17.92
N TRP A 926 17.07 2.05 -18.34
CA TRP A 926 18.53 1.87 -18.25
C TRP A 926 19.07 1.93 -16.82
#